data_AF-A0A1Y0HL66-F1
#
_entry.id   AF-A0A1Y0HL66-F1
#
_cell.length_a   1.000
_cell.length_b   1.000
_cell.length_c   1.000
_cell.angle_alpha   90.00
_cell.angle_beta   90.00
_cell.angle_gamma   90.00
#
_symmetry.space_group_name_H-M   'P 1'
#
loop_
_entity.id
_entity.type
_entity.pdbx_description
1 polymer ?
#
loop_
_entity_poly.entity_id
_entity_poly.type
_entity_poly.pdbx_seq_one_letter_code
_entity_poly.pdbx_strand_id
1 'polypeptide(L)'
;MAKIALSSSQILNIALGAIIVVGSLASVKYGNFGGVSFDELGEKYISKSDVKFSDLPQDMQKHYIDKDATIEQGKDGNLYEDEYFDEQGKPIPDSELTPQDFKRMVNKLQKTLLFVQHDNLLMANEKNELSKKLEEQDNELEEQRNQLTNKNTERLNEAEQQHYRNISDLTMKINELQKENVVIAQKANIEANTLRGQIEELKAKAVDDEDKKRIAIQKAREEEQAKLTDYKEKIKFLNDQIALLNEQINTNNETAKNAFTRKQDEINKLKEEIVQAAKEKNELLNKQTQSLLLSDQKHKEEIGKYNATIEQLKADTEKLIAKNRQDMALQDDDHLKKMALEEEKIKGLNNEIASSKKHIDALILENEKDFNKFKTYLEDEKKLNKELSAANKKLEENAQNSEKNLNASILKLNEEIAKREAKIKELGDKIVTMNTEKLNVEEEVKKRVDENDKIHNKNYKVFNEKIASFDNVKKELMAKFDKQLSDYKATVQENSDRMQFHTDELTASNNDLKLKYDGKEKELQALKTQLVAYKTETQKGKESDDGKIKELRTALDELKANSKAQENDYIAKIQLLQADIKEKETAIVSNRKDEVLKTSALEKEIKSKALELQKIQTENARNEGMVQTLHVKLKDSEDNATKATNKKVEELKAQLATIEKKSCE
;
A
#
# COMPACT_ATOMS: atom_id res chain seq x y z
N MET A 1 -12.00 39.81 -44.04
CA MET A 1 -11.32 38.92 -43.07
C MET A 1 -10.02 38.43 -43.72
N ALA A 2 -8.90 38.23 -43.03
CA ALA A 2 -8.60 38.44 -41.61
C ALA A 2 -7.24 39.13 -41.44
N LYS A 3 -7.04 39.88 -40.34
CA LYS A 3 -5.69 40.34 -39.93
C LYS A 3 -5.03 39.22 -39.11
N ILE A 4 -3.93 38.68 -39.59
CA ILE A 4 -3.11 37.74 -38.82
C ILE A 4 -2.23 38.55 -37.88
N ALA A 5 -2.58 38.56 -36.59
CA ALA A 5 -1.67 39.05 -35.55
C ALA A 5 -0.75 37.88 -35.15
N LEU A 6 0.52 37.94 -35.56
CA LEU A 6 1.53 37.03 -35.01
C LEU A 6 1.75 37.35 -33.53
N SER A 7 1.91 36.32 -32.70
CA SER A 7 2.19 36.52 -31.27
C SER A 7 3.64 36.97 -31.07
N SER A 8 3.90 37.67 -29.96
CA SER A 8 5.25 38.13 -29.59
C SER A 8 6.28 37.00 -29.57
N SER A 9 5.86 35.79 -29.20
CA SER A 9 6.68 34.57 -29.24
C SER A 9 7.10 34.18 -30.65
N GLN A 10 6.20 34.26 -31.65
CA GLN A 10 6.52 33.92 -33.03
C GLN A 10 7.52 34.91 -33.64
N ILE A 11 7.34 36.20 -33.35
CA ILE A 11 8.27 37.26 -33.79
C ILE A 11 9.65 37.07 -33.14
N LEU A 12 9.70 36.76 -31.84
CA LEU A 12 10.94 36.52 -31.10
C LEU A 12 11.70 35.29 -31.63
N ASN A 13 11.00 34.19 -31.94
CA ASN A 13 11.62 32.98 -32.48
C ASN A 13 12.19 33.20 -33.89
N ILE A 14 11.50 33.97 -34.74
CA ILE A 14 12.00 34.36 -36.07
C ILE A 14 13.25 35.25 -35.94
N ALA A 15 13.26 36.19 -34.99
CA ALA A 15 14.41 37.04 -34.71
C ALA A 15 15.62 36.23 -34.19
N LEU A 16 15.42 35.30 -33.25
CA LEU A 16 16.49 34.41 -32.78
C LEU A 16 17.05 33.54 -33.91
N GLY A 17 16.19 32.97 -34.75
CA GLY A 17 16.61 32.19 -35.92
C GLY A 17 17.49 32.99 -36.87
N ALA A 18 17.11 34.23 -37.18
CA ALA A 18 17.91 35.13 -38.01
C ALA A 18 19.27 35.46 -37.35
N ILE A 19 19.30 35.75 -36.05
CA ILE A 19 20.55 36.04 -35.31
C ILE A 19 21.50 34.84 -35.31
N ILE A 20 21.00 33.62 -35.12
CA ILE A 20 21.83 32.39 -35.13
C ILE A 20 22.40 32.12 -36.52
N VAL A 21 21.61 32.30 -37.60
CA VAL A 21 22.07 32.09 -38.99
C VAL A 21 23.08 33.17 -39.41
N VAL A 22 22.84 34.44 -39.07
CA VAL A 22 23.80 35.52 -39.37
C VAL A 22 25.07 35.39 -38.53
N GLY A 23 24.96 35.01 -37.25
CA GLY A 23 26.11 34.79 -36.36
C GLY A 23 27.02 33.63 -36.79
N SER A 24 26.43 32.54 -37.28
CA SER A 24 27.20 31.39 -37.82
C SER A 24 27.82 31.67 -39.19
N LEU A 25 27.19 32.48 -40.04
CA LEU A 25 27.84 32.98 -41.27
C LEU A 25 28.96 33.98 -40.97
N ALA A 26 28.82 34.80 -39.91
CA ALA A 26 29.87 35.72 -39.48
C ALA A 26 31.07 35.00 -38.87
N SER A 27 30.86 33.97 -38.04
CA SER A 27 31.97 33.22 -37.43
C SER A 27 32.77 32.38 -38.45
N VAL A 28 32.16 31.95 -39.55
CA VAL A 28 32.88 31.28 -40.65
C VAL A 28 33.72 32.27 -41.47
N LYS A 29 33.33 33.55 -41.58
CA LYS A 29 34.10 34.59 -42.30
C LYS A 29 35.12 35.36 -41.46
N TYR A 30 34.91 35.45 -40.15
CA TYR A 30 35.74 36.27 -39.24
C TYR A 30 36.23 35.48 -38.00
N GLY A 31 36.20 34.15 -38.06
CA GLY A 31 36.66 33.24 -37.00
C GLY A 31 38.18 33.27 -36.84
N ASN A 32 38.67 34.10 -35.93
CA ASN A 32 40.10 34.37 -35.74
C ASN A 32 40.87 33.20 -35.10
N PHE A 33 41.32 32.24 -35.92
CA PHE A 33 42.28 31.21 -35.53
C PHE A 33 43.72 31.76 -35.57
N GLY A 34 44.20 32.28 -34.44
CA GLY A 34 45.63 32.49 -34.20
C GLY A 34 46.35 33.52 -35.09
N GLY A 35 45.64 34.30 -35.90
CA GLY A 35 46.23 35.35 -36.75
C GLY A 35 46.76 34.88 -38.11
N VAL A 36 46.31 33.73 -38.65
CA VAL A 36 46.58 33.32 -40.04
C VAL A 36 45.27 33.02 -40.75
N SER A 37 45.08 33.55 -41.96
CA SER A 37 43.87 33.33 -42.75
C SER A 37 43.89 31.98 -43.50
N PHE A 38 42.70 31.46 -43.86
CA PHE A 38 42.60 30.21 -44.62
C PHE A 38 43.14 30.36 -46.05
N ASP A 39 43.12 31.58 -46.61
CA ASP A 39 43.69 31.89 -47.92
C ASP A 39 45.24 31.85 -47.88
N GLU A 40 45.86 32.36 -46.80
CA GLU A 40 47.33 32.29 -46.61
C GLU A 40 47.85 30.86 -46.43
N LEU A 41 47.03 29.96 -45.87
CA LEU A 41 47.34 28.53 -45.75
C LEU A 41 47.35 27.81 -47.11
N GLY A 42 46.61 28.33 -48.10
CA GLY A 42 46.56 27.78 -49.46
C GLY A 42 47.78 28.14 -50.33
N GLU A 43 48.30 29.38 -50.20
CA GLU A 43 49.36 29.87 -51.11
C GLU A 43 50.80 29.53 -50.66
N LYS A 44 51.03 29.08 -49.43
CA LYS A 44 52.38 28.97 -48.84
C LYS A 44 52.83 27.57 -48.39
N TYR A 45 52.02 26.53 -48.59
CA TYR A 45 52.37 25.16 -48.16
C TYR A 45 52.43 24.17 -49.33
N ILE A 46 53.64 23.81 -49.73
CA ILE A 46 53.89 22.75 -50.73
C ILE A 46 53.81 21.39 -50.03
N SER A 47 53.16 20.41 -50.67
CA SER A 47 53.07 19.04 -50.15
C SER A 47 54.45 18.38 -50.06
N LYS A 48 54.68 17.57 -49.03
CA LYS A 48 55.94 16.86 -48.79
C LYS A 48 56.28 15.83 -49.88
N SER A 49 55.34 15.53 -50.78
CA SER A 49 55.50 14.70 -51.99
C SER A 49 56.01 15.47 -53.22
N ASP A 50 55.88 16.79 -53.24
CA ASP A 50 56.01 17.60 -54.47
C ASP A 50 57.21 18.56 -54.45
N VAL A 51 57.98 18.55 -53.35
CA VAL A 51 59.21 19.34 -53.16
C VAL A 51 60.26 18.92 -54.19
N LYS A 52 60.70 19.88 -55.02
CA LYS A 52 61.75 19.69 -56.02
C LYS A 52 63.03 20.42 -55.60
N PHE A 53 64.14 20.04 -56.20
CA PHE A 53 65.43 20.69 -55.98
C PHE A 53 65.42 22.20 -56.32
N SER A 54 64.54 22.61 -57.24
CA SER A 54 64.27 24.02 -57.59
C SER A 54 63.73 24.88 -56.44
N ASP A 55 63.23 24.25 -55.37
CA ASP A 55 62.41 24.91 -54.35
C ASP A 55 63.24 25.21 -53.07
N LEU A 56 64.51 24.77 -53.05
CA LEU A 56 65.53 25.18 -52.08
C LEU A 56 65.96 26.64 -52.32
N PRO A 57 66.44 27.37 -51.30
CA PRO A 57 67.12 28.66 -51.49
C PRO A 57 68.28 28.55 -52.48
N GLN A 58 68.55 29.59 -53.28
CA GLN A 58 69.61 29.56 -54.30
C GLN A 58 71.00 29.28 -53.70
N ASP A 59 71.21 29.72 -52.47
CA ASP A 59 72.42 29.49 -51.66
C ASP A 59 72.62 27.99 -51.36
N MET A 60 71.55 27.30 -50.94
CA MET A 60 71.55 25.84 -50.77
C MET A 60 71.67 25.09 -52.10
N GLN A 61 71.00 25.55 -53.16
CA GLN A 61 71.15 24.96 -54.49
C GLN A 61 72.60 25.03 -54.98
N LYS A 62 73.30 26.15 -54.76
CA LYS A 62 74.72 26.28 -55.11
C LYS A 62 75.62 25.29 -54.37
N HIS A 63 75.37 25.00 -53.10
CA HIS A 63 76.15 24.00 -52.37
C HIS A 63 76.01 22.57 -52.94
N TYR A 64 74.86 22.23 -53.54
CA TYR A 64 74.63 20.93 -54.17
C TYR A 64 74.92 20.90 -55.69
N ILE A 65 75.01 22.06 -56.36
CA ILE A 65 75.56 22.18 -57.72
C ILE A 65 77.01 22.73 -57.68
N ASP A 66 77.79 22.34 -56.67
CA ASP A 66 79.24 22.56 -56.71
C ASP A 66 79.90 21.51 -57.63
N LYS A 67 79.82 21.79 -58.92
CA LYS A 67 80.47 20.99 -59.97
C LYS A 67 81.99 21.07 -59.91
N ASP A 68 82.56 22.13 -59.33
CA ASP A 68 84.01 22.32 -59.32
C ASP A 68 84.60 21.45 -58.19
N ALA A 69 83.98 21.43 -57.01
CA ALA A 69 84.34 20.52 -55.91
C ALA A 69 84.24 19.02 -56.27
N THR A 70 83.30 18.64 -57.15
CA THR A 70 83.14 17.24 -57.59
C THR A 70 83.96 16.85 -58.82
N ILE A 71 84.54 17.81 -59.55
CA ILE A 71 85.42 17.54 -60.70
C ILE A 71 86.89 17.36 -60.28
N GLU A 72 87.35 17.98 -59.18
CA GLU A 72 88.72 17.79 -58.70
C GLU A 72 88.94 16.42 -58.01
N GLN A 73 87.93 15.86 -57.33
CA GLN A 73 88.03 14.51 -56.73
C GLN A 73 87.97 13.36 -57.75
N GLY A 74 87.68 13.64 -59.02
CA GLY A 74 87.55 12.63 -60.09
C GLY A 74 88.78 12.45 -60.97
N LYS A 75 89.94 13.06 -60.65
CA LYS A 75 91.09 13.14 -61.57
C LYS A 75 92.48 12.78 -61.03
N ASP A 76 92.67 12.66 -59.72
CA ASP A 76 93.87 11.99 -59.18
C ASP A 76 93.61 10.46 -59.17
N GLY A 77 94.05 9.78 -60.23
CA GLY A 77 93.98 8.32 -60.34
C GLY A 77 95.01 7.60 -59.45
N ASN A 78 94.76 6.31 -59.17
CA ASN A 78 95.65 5.35 -58.51
C ASN A 78 96.73 5.91 -57.58
N LEU A 79 96.39 6.10 -56.30
CA LEU A 79 97.31 6.50 -55.23
C LEU A 79 98.34 5.41 -54.82
N TYR A 80 98.67 4.49 -55.73
CA TYR A 80 99.48 3.28 -55.54
C TYR A 80 100.33 2.90 -56.77
N GLU A 81 100.63 3.86 -57.65
CA GLU A 81 101.61 3.70 -58.72
C GLU A 81 102.84 4.58 -58.40
N ASP A 82 103.98 3.94 -58.12
CA ASP A 82 105.25 4.58 -57.75
C ASP A 82 105.95 5.21 -58.98
N GLU A 83 105.25 6.07 -59.70
CA GLU A 83 105.82 6.88 -60.79
C GLU A 83 105.98 8.35 -60.34
N TYR A 84 107.17 8.91 -60.55
CA TYR A 84 107.46 10.33 -60.28
C TYR A 84 107.07 11.16 -61.50
N PHE A 85 106.42 12.31 -61.33
CA PHE A 85 105.93 13.11 -62.48
C PHE A 85 106.55 14.52 -62.56
N ASP A 86 106.83 14.97 -63.79
CA ASP A 86 107.37 16.31 -64.09
C ASP A 86 106.30 17.42 -64.09
N GLU A 87 106.71 18.67 -64.30
CA GLU A 87 105.80 19.84 -64.39
C GLU A 87 104.77 19.76 -65.52
N GLN A 88 104.93 18.82 -66.45
CA GLN A 88 104.06 18.61 -67.61
C GLN A 88 103.28 17.28 -67.52
N GLY A 89 103.36 16.57 -66.40
CA GLY A 89 102.64 15.32 -66.14
C GLY A 89 103.22 14.08 -66.83
N LYS A 90 104.53 14.05 -67.14
CA LYS A 90 105.22 12.86 -67.66
C LYS A 90 105.95 12.09 -66.55
N PRO A 91 106.00 10.75 -66.62
CA PRO A 91 106.81 9.96 -65.69
C PRO A 91 108.31 10.20 -65.90
N ILE A 92 109.01 10.46 -64.80
CA ILE A 92 110.45 10.65 -64.67
C ILE A 92 111.06 9.30 -64.24
N PRO A 93 112.07 8.76 -64.94
CA PRO A 93 112.78 7.57 -64.49
C PRO A 93 113.58 7.82 -63.20
N ASP A 94 113.67 6.83 -62.31
CA ASP A 94 114.42 6.89 -61.04
C ASP A 94 115.86 7.43 -61.17
N SER A 95 116.49 7.22 -62.33
CA SER A 95 117.85 7.68 -62.64
C SER A 95 118.01 9.19 -62.83
N GLU A 96 116.91 9.95 -62.97
CA GLU A 96 116.92 11.39 -63.29
C GLU A 96 116.29 12.27 -62.18
N LEU A 97 115.95 11.68 -61.04
CA LEU A 97 115.31 12.36 -59.90
C LEU A 97 116.15 13.51 -59.32
N THR A 98 115.60 14.73 -59.32
CA THR A 98 116.24 15.89 -58.69
C THR A 98 115.79 16.09 -57.24
N PRO A 99 116.62 16.75 -56.39
CA PRO A 99 116.19 17.16 -55.05
C PRO A 99 115.01 18.15 -55.02
N GLN A 100 114.67 18.81 -56.14
CA GLN A 100 113.47 19.67 -56.18
C GLN A 100 112.18 18.85 -56.29
N ASP A 101 112.20 17.70 -56.96
CA ASP A 101 111.00 16.89 -57.21
C ASP A 101 110.59 16.11 -55.96
N PHE A 102 111.56 15.54 -55.24
CA PHE A 102 111.35 15.07 -53.86
C PHE A 102 110.77 16.17 -52.96
N LYS A 103 111.29 17.40 -53.04
CA LYS A 103 110.77 18.53 -52.26
C LYS A 103 109.34 18.91 -52.67
N ARG A 104 108.94 18.70 -53.92
CA ARG A 104 107.57 18.90 -54.42
C ARG A 104 106.63 17.80 -53.92
N MET A 105 107.02 16.54 -54.02
CA MET A 105 106.26 15.40 -53.50
C MET A 105 106.04 15.53 -51.98
N VAL A 106 107.08 15.87 -51.21
CA VAL A 106 106.96 16.16 -49.77
C VAL A 106 105.99 17.31 -49.50
N ASN A 107 105.97 18.37 -50.32
CA ASN A 107 104.99 19.45 -50.20
C ASN A 107 103.55 19.02 -50.57
N LYS A 108 103.34 18.16 -51.59
CA LYS A 108 101.99 17.62 -51.91
C LYS A 108 101.51 16.75 -50.74
N LEU A 109 102.33 15.82 -50.27
CA LEU A 109 102.03 14.95 -49.12
C LEU A 109 101.78 15.74 -47.83
N GLN A 110 102.56 16.78 -47.53
CA GLN A 110 102.34 17.65 -46.37
C GLN A 110 101.01 18.42 -46.49
N LYS A 111 100.63 18.91 -47.68
CA LYS A 111 99.31 19.52 -47.91
C LYS A 111 98.18 18.52 -47.74
N THR A 112 98.25 17.34 -48.36
CA THR A 112 97.23 16.29 -48.23
C THR A 112 97.08 15.85 -46.77
N LEU A 113 98.18 15.67 -46.04
CA LEU A 113 98.16 15.36 -44.61
C LEU A 113 97.50 16.48 -43.79
N LEU A 114 97.76 17.76 -44.11
CA LEU A 114 97.14 18.89 -43.43
C LEU A 114 95.63 18.98 -43.68
N PHE A 115 95.17 18.72 -44.92
CA PHE A 115 93.74 18.61 -45.23
C PHE A 115 93.08 17.44 -44.48
N VAL A 116 93.68 16.25 -44.52
CA VAL A 116 93.18 15.08 -43.77
C VAL A 116 93.17 15.33 -42.26
N GLN A 117 94.13 16.06 -41.70
CA GLN A 117 94.13 16.46 -40.29
C GLN A 117 93.02 17.48 -39.99
N HIS A 118 92.79 18.46 -40.86
CA HIS A 118 91.70 19.43 -40.75
C HIS A 118 90.33 18.75 -40.75
N ASP A 119 90.08 17.88 -41.73
CA ASP A 119 88.78 17.24 -41.92
C ASP A 119 88.48 16.22 -40.81
N ASN A 120 89.49 15.49 -40.32
CA ASN A 120 89.35 14.66 -39.12
C ASN A 120 89.03 15.48 -37.86
N LEU A 121 89.57 16.69 -37.73
CA LEU A 121 89.28 17.59 -36.60
C LEU A 121 87.86 18.17 -36.73
N LEU A 122 87.42 18.49 -37.94
CA LEU A 122 86.07 18.99 -38.22
C LEU A 122 85.01 17.91 -37.97
N MET A 123 85.20 16.69 -38.50
CA MET A 123 84.35 15.52 -38.20
C MET A 123 84.36 15.15 -36.71
N ALA A 124 85.48 15.32 -36.01
CA ALA A 124 85.54 15.09 -34.55
C ALA A 124 84.70 16.12 -33.77
N ASN A 125 84.70 17.39 -34.20
CA ASN A 125 83.84 18.42 -33.62
C ASN A 125 82.36 18.17 -33.90
N GLU A 126 81.99 17.84 -35.14
CA GLU A 126 80.61 17.47 -35.50
C GLU A 126 80.12 16.26 -34.70
N LYS A 127 80.95 15.23 -34.56
CA LYS A 127 80.67 14.06 -33.71
C LYS A 127 80.45 14.47 -32.25
N ASN A 128 81.28 15.35 -31.70
CA ASN A 128 81.13 15.81 -30.31
C ASN A 128 79.85 16.64 -30.14
N GLU A 129 79.48 17.49 -31.10
CA GLU A 129 78.19 18.20 -31.09
C GLU A 129 76.99 17.26 -31.19
N LEU A 130 77.06 16.22 -32.03
CA LEU A 130 76.00 15.23 -32.18
C LEU A 130 75.85 14.37 -30.91
N SER A 131 76.96 13.94 -30.30
CA SER A 131 76.93 13.25 -29.00
C SER A 131 76.35 14.14 -27.90
N LYS A 132 76.73 15.42 -27.86
CA LYS A 132 76.18 16.37 -26.88
C LYS A 132 74.69 16.62 -27.08
N LYS A 133 74.22 16.79 -28.32
CA LYS A 133 72.78 16.95 -28.64
C LYS A 133 71.98 15.68 -28.31
N LEU A 134 72.56 14.49 -28.48
CA LEU A 134 71.93 13.23 -28.10
C LEU A 134 71.83 13.09 -26.56
N GLU A 135 72.90 13.43 -25.84
CA GLU A 135 72.92 13.45 -24.36
C GLU A 135 71.92 14.48 -23.81
N GLU A 136 71.81 15.67 -24.41
CA GLU A 136 70.79 16.67 -24.07
C GLU A 136 69.36 16.12 -24.30
N GLN A 137 69.13 15.39 -25.40
CA GLN A 137 67.82 14.82 -25.73
C GLN A 137 67.43 13.64 -24.84
N ASP A 138 68.37 12.76 -24.48
CA ASP A 138 68.14 11.67 -23.52
C ASP A 138 67.84 12.22 -22.12
N ASN A 139 68.54 13.27 -21.68
CA ASN A 139 68.25 13.95 -20.42
C ASN A 139 66.86 14.62 -20.42
N GLU A 140 66.44 15.29 -21.50
CA GLU A 140 65.09 15.85 -21.61
C GLU A 140 64.01 14.75 -21.56
N LEU A 141 64.23 13.61 -22.21
CA LEU A 141 63.32 12.47 -22.19
C LEU A 141 63.23 11.81 -20.81
N GLU A 142 64.36 11.68 -20.10
CA GLU A 142 64.37 11.19 -18.72
C GLU A 142 63.69 12.17 -17.76
N GLU A 143 63.89 13.48 -17.90
CA GLU A 143 63.17 14.46 -17.08
C GLU A 143 61.67 14.42 -17.34
N GLN A 144 61.21 14.41 -18.60
CA GLN A 144 59.79 14.28 -18.95
C GLN A 144 59.18 12.98 -18.40
N ARG A 145 59.91 11.86 -18.47
CA ARG A 145 59.49 10.57 -17.90
C ARG A 145 59.37 10.63 -16.38
N ASN A 146 60.32 11.29 -15.70
CA ASN A 146 60.30 11.45 -14.25
C ASN A 146 59.17 12.40 -13.80
N GLN A 147 58.96 13.53 -14.49
CA GLN A 147 57.81 14.42 -14.27
C GLN A 147 56.47 13.69 -14.44
N LEU A 148 56.31 12.88 -15.50
CA LEU A 148 55.10 12.08 -15.72
C LEU A 148 54.90 11.01 -14.64
N THR A 149 55.98 10.36 -14.20
CA THR A 149 55.95 9.33 -13.15
C THR A 149 55.55 9.94 -11.80
N ASN A 150 56.14 11.08 -11.43
CA ASN A 150 55.80 11.82 -10.21
C ASN A 150 54.34 12.26 -10.23
N LYS A 151 53.88 12.89 -11.32
CA LYS A 151 52.49 13.36 -11.49
C LYS A 151 51.45 12.23 -11.46
N ASN A 152 51.79 11.04 -11.95
CA ASN A 152 50.94 9.85 -11.83
C ASN A 152 50.93 9.30 -10.40
N THR A 153 52.07 9.33 -9.70
CA THR A 153 52.19 8.92 -8.29
C THR A 153 51.41 9.86 -7.37
N GLU A 154 51.53 11.17 -7.57
CA GLU A 154 50.74 12.19 -6.85
C GLU A 154 49.24 11.95 -7.01
N ARG A 155 48.75 11.79 -8.24
CA ARG A 155 47.33 11.48 -8.53
C ARG A 155 46.85 10.17 -7.90
N LEU A 156 47.71 9.15 -7.85
CA LEU A 156 47.39 7.88 -7.22
C LEU A 156 47.29 8.05 -5.70
N ASN A 157 48.21 8.79 -5.07
CA ASN A 157 48.18 9.14 -3.65
C ASN A 157 46.97 10.02 -3.29
N GLU A 158 46.58 10.98 -4.15
CA GLU A 158 45.37 11.79 -3.98
C GLU A 158 44.11 10.93 -4.02
N ALA A 159 44.00 10.04 -5.02
CA ALA A 159 42.89 9.11 -5.13
C ALA A 159 42.82 8.14 -3.94
N GLU A 160 43.95 7.60 -3.50
CA GLU A 160 44.05 6.73 -2.32
C GLU A 160 43.62 7.46 -1.03
N GLN A 161 44.08 8.70 -0.81
CA GLN A 161 43.61 9.53 0.31
C GLN A 161 42.11 9.81 0.23
N GLN A 162 41.56 10.05 -0.97
CA GLN A 162 40.12 10.23 -1.15
C GLN A 162 39.36 8.93 -0.86
N HIS A 163 39.88 7.78 -1.29
CA HIS A 163 39.30 6.47 -0.95
C HIS A 163 39.33 6.22 0.56
N TYR A 164 40.42 6.52 1.27
CA TYR A 164 40.46 6.39 2.73
C TYR A 164 39.45 7.29 3.45
N ARG A 165 39.27 8.55 3.01
CA ARG A 165 38.22 9.43 3.55
C ARG A 165 36.82 8.87 3.30
N ASN A 166 36.53 8.50 2.05
CA ASN A 166 35.24 7.89 1.67
C ASN A 166 34.94 6.61 2.48
N ILE A 167 35.94 5.76 2.73
CA ILE A 167 35.80 4.54 3.56
C ILE A 167 35.51 4.90 5.02
N SER A 168 36.20 5.91 5.57
CA SER A 168 35.95 6.41 6.93
C SER A 168 34.53 6.95 7.10
N ASP A 169 34.09 7.82 6.17
CA ASP A 169 32.76 8.44 6.19
C ASP A 169 31.64 7.39 6.03
N LEU A 170 31.83 6.41 5.14
CA LEU A 170 30.91 5.28 4.99
C LEU A 170 30.89 4.40 6.26
N THR A 171 32.04 4.16 6.90
CA THR A 171 32.12 3.39 8.16
C THR A 171 31.41 4.11 9.30
N MET A 172 31.60 5.42 9.44
CA MET A 172 30.85 6.23 10.41
C MET A 172 29.34 6.14 10.15
N LYS A 173 28.91 6.35 8.91
CA LYS A 173 27.49 6.29 8.53
C LYS A 173 26.86 4.91 8.72
N ILE A 174 27.61 3.83 8.47
CA ILE A 174 27.18 2.45 8.77
C ILE A 174 27.00 2.26 10.29
N ASN A 175 27.94 2.74 11.11
CA ASN A 175 27.86 2.63 12.56
C ASN A 175 26.68 3.45 13.14
N GLU A 176 26.42 4.64 12.58
CA GLU A 176 25.25 5.46 12.94
C GLU A 176 23.93 4.75 12.58
N LEU A 177 23.81 4.23 11.35
CA LEU A 177 22.63 3.47 10.92
C LEU A 177 22.43 2.18 11.73
N GLN A 178 23.50 1.49 12.13
CA GLN A 178 23.41 0.33 13.02
C GLN A 178 22.88 0.74 14.40
N LYS A 179 23.40 1.84 14.97
CA LYS A 179 22.95 2.38 16.26
C LYS A 179 21.49 2.83 16.21
N GLU A 180 21.07 3.50 15.13
CA GLU A 180 19.67 3.88 14.91
C GLU A 180 18.76 2.66 14.80
N ASN A 181 19.12 1.65 14.00
CA ASN A 181 18.35 0.41 13.90
C ASN A 181 18.21 -0.32 15.25
N VAL A 182 19.25 -0.34 16.09
CA VAL A 182 19.17 -0.89 17.45
C VAL A 182 18.20 -0.09 18.32
N VAL A 183 18.21 1.24 18.26
CA VAL A 183 17.26 2.10 19.00
C VAL A 183 15.82 1.90 18.51
N ILE A 184 15.60 1.81 17.20
CA ILE A 184 14.29 1.52 16.61
C ILE A 184 13.78 0.14 17.06
N ALA A 185 14.61 -0.89 17.01
CA ALA A 185 14.26 -2.23 17.46
C ALA A 185 13.96 -2.29 18.97
N GLN A 186 14.73 -1.57 19.80
CA GLN A 186 14.45 -1.44 21.24
C GLN A 186 13.12 -0.72 21.49
N LYS A 187 12.86 0.40 20.79
CA LYS A 187 11.59 1.14 20.91
C LYS A 187 10.38 0.28 20.54
N ALA A 188 10.45 -0.41 19.39
CA ALA A 188 9.39 -1.31 18.94
C ALA A 188 9.15 -2.47 19.91
N ASN A 189 10.21 -3.02 20.53
CA ASN A 189 10.10 -4.07 21.53
C ASN A 189 9.48 -3.55 22.85
N ILE A 190 9.82 -2.34 23.29
CA ILE A 190 9.17 -1.68 24.44
C ILE A 190 7.67 -1.49 24.17
N GLU A 191 7.32 -0.94 23.00
CA GLU A 191 5.95 -0.69 22.58
C GLU A 191 5.13 -1.99 22.48
N ALA A 192 5.70 -3.05 21.90
CA ALA A 192 5.09 -4.38 21.84
C ALA A 192 4.83 -4.97 23.25
N ASN A 193 5.74 -4.78 24.20
CA ASN A 193 5.55 -5.22 25.58
C ASN A 193 4.49 -4.38 26.32
N THR A 194 4.42 -3.06 26.09
CA THR A 194 3.36 -2.20 26.62
C THR A 194 1.98 -2.60 26.08
N LEU A 195 1.86 -2.79 24.77
CA LEU A 195 0.62 -3.25 24.13
C LEU A 195 0.20 -4.65 24.63
N ARG A 196 1.16 -5.57 24.79
CA ARG A 196 0.89 -6.88 25.40
C ARG A 196 0.36 -6.75 26.83
N GLY A 197 0.95 -5.89 27.66
CA GLY A 197 0.49 -5.64 29.02
C GLY A 197 -0.95 -5.12 29.06
N GLN A 198 -1.29 -4.17 28.19
CA GLN A 198 -2.66 -3.65 28.04
C GLN A 198 -3.65 -4.74 27.58
N ILE A 199 -3.25 -5.63 26.67
CA ILE A 199 -4.06 -6.77 26.24
C ILE A 199 -4.29 -7.76 27.38
N GLU A 200 -3.27 -8.06 28.19
CA GLU A 200 -3.38 -8.92 29.37
C GLU A 200 -4.33 -8.30 30.43
N GLU A 201 -4.24 -6.98 30.67
CA GLU A 201 -5.14 -6.25 31.60
C GLU A 201 -6.60 -6.23 31.09
N LEU A 202 -6.82 -5.99 29.80
CA LEU A 202 -8.16 -5.99 29.20
C LEU A 202 -8.80 -7.38 29.23
N LYS A 203 -8.02 -8.46 29.01
CA LYS A 203 -8.50 -9.84 29.20
C LYS A 203 -8.90 -10.09 30.66
N ALA A 204 -8.07 -9.67 31.63
CA ALA A 204 -8.38 -9.86 33.05
C ALA A 204 -9.70 -9.17 33.44
N LYS A 205 -9.92 -7.92 32.99
CA LYS A 205 -11.18 -7.20 33.20
C LYS A 205 -12.37 -7.87 32.51
N ALA A 206 -12.19 -8.40 31.31
CA ALA A 206 -13.26 -9.11 30.59
C ALA A 206 -13.72 -10.38 31.33
N VAL A 207 -12.78 -11.14 31.92
CA VAL A 207 -13.09 -12.32 32.75
C VAL A 207 -13.81 -11.91 34.05
N ASP A 208 -13.28 -10.93 34.77
CA ASP A 208 -13.88 -10.38 36.00
C ASP A 208 -15.32 -9.86 35.75
N ASP A 209 -15.58 -9.23 34.61
CA ASP A 209 -16.93 -8.81 34.20
C ASP A 209 -17.82 -9.95 33.67
N GLU A 210 -17.27 -11.10 33.21
CA GLU A 210 -18.07 -12.32 32.99
C GLU A 210 -18.45 -12.98 34.30
N ASP A 211 -17.53 -13.10 35.26
CA ASP A 211 -17.80 -13.73 36.55
C ASP A 211 -18.81 -12.93 37.38
N LYS A 212 -18.73 -11.59 37.38
CA LYS A 212 -19.80 -10.73 37.95
C LYS A 212 -21.16 -11.01 37.31
N LYS A 213 -21.24 -11.19 35.98
CA LYS A 213 -22.49 -11.52 35.28
C LYS A 213 -22.98 -12.93 35.67
N ARG A 214 -22.09 -13.92 35.76
CA ARG A 214 -22.43 -15.28 36.22
C ARG A 214 -23.00 -15.26 37.64
N ILE A 215 -22.37 -14.54 38.57
CA ILE A 215 -22.83 -14.36 39.95
C ILE A 215 -24.19 -13.65 39.99
N ALA A 216 -24.38 -12.59 39.21
CA ALA A 216 -25.66 -11.87 39.14
C ALA A 216 -26.79 -12.74 38.58
N ILE A 217 -26.53 -13.53 37.52
CA ILE A 217 -27.50 -14.48 36.94
C ILE A 217 -27.83 -15.60 37.92
N GLN A 218 -26.84 -16.13 38.64
CA GLN A 218 -27.05 -17.18 39.65
C GLN A 218 -27.93 -16.67 40.79
N LYS A 219 -27.62 -15.48 41.34
CA LYS A 219 -28.43 -14.86 42.40
C LYS A 219 -29.87 -14.56 41.93
N ALA A 220 -30.04 -14.08 40.70
CA ALA A 220 -31.38 -13.84 40.15
C ALA A 220 -32.20 -15.14 40.03
N ARG A 221 -31.57 -16.26 39.62
CA ARG A 221 -32.20 -17.58 39.59
C ARG A 221 -32.57 -18.10 40.97
N GLU A 222 -31.70 -17.90 41.96
CA GLU A 222 -31.99 -18.26 43.36
C GLU A 222 -33.17 -17.46 43.92
N GLU A 223 -33.24 -16.15 43.63
CA GLU A 223 -34.37 -15.30 44.00
C GLU A 223 -35.68 -15.69 43.28
N GLU A 224 -35.63 -16.09 42.02
CA GLU A 224 -36.81 -16.63 41.29
C GLU A 224 -37.24 -18.00 41.84
N GLN A 225 -36.30 -18.90 42.13
CA GLN A 225 -36.58 -20.23 42.66
C GLN A 225 -37.15 -20.17 44.09
N ALA A 226 -36.71 -19.20 44.90
CA ALA A 226 -37.34 -18.89 46.19
C ALA A 226 -38.80 -18.44 46.03
N LYS A 227 -39.07 -17.48 45.14
CA LYS A 227 -40.44 -17.00 44.83
C LYS A 227 -41.34 -18.13 44.30
N LEU A 228 -40.82 -18.99 43.43
CA LEU A 228 -41.53 -20.17 42.92
C LEU A 228 -41.86 -21.18 44.04
N THR A 229 -41.04 -21.24 45.09
CA THR A 229 -41.29 -22.11 46.25
C THR A 229 -42.38 -21.54 47.16
N ASP A 230 -42.31 -20.24 47.50
CA ASP A 230 -43.40 -19.51 48.19
C ASP A 230 -44.74 -19.67 47.46
N TYR A 231 -44.76 -19.46 46.14
CA TYR A 231 -45.97 -19.63 45.34
C TYR A 231 -46.50 -21.08 45.37
N LYS A 232 -45.64 -22.10 45.38
CA LYS A 232 -46.07 -23.51 45.51
C LYS A 232 -46.67 -23.79 46.88
N GLU A 233 -46.06 -23.31 47.96
CA GLU A 233 -46.59 -23.48 49.31
C GLU A 233 -47.92 -22.73 49.49
N LYS A 234 -48.03 -21.52 48.94
CA LYS A 234 -49.26 -20.72 48.95
C LYS A 234 -50.39 -21.34 48.12
N ILE A 235 -50.09 -21.92 46.96
CA ILE A 235 -51.04 -22.69 46.16
C ILE A 235 -51.49 -23.95 46.92
N LYS A 236 -50.56 -24.66 47.57
CA LYS A 236 -50.90 -25.82 48.40
C LYS A 236 -51.84 -25.42 49.54
N PHE A 237 -51.51 -24.39 50.31
CA PHE A 237 -52.34 -23.89 51.41
C PHE A 237 -53.74 -23.46 50.95
N LEU A 238 -53.87 -22.84 49.78
CA LEU A 238 -55.17 -22.49 49.20
C LEU A 238 -55.97 -23.75 48.78
N ASN A 239 -55.31 -24.76 48.20
CA ASN A 239 -55.96 -26.03 47.88
C ASN A 239 -56.40 -26.80 49.14
N ASP A 240 -55.57 -26.79 50.19
CA ASP A 240 -55.88 -27.40 51.49
C ASP A 240 -57.10 -26.70 52.14
N GLN A 241 -57.19 -25.36 52.03
CA GLN A 241 -58.39 -24.61 52.45
C GLN A 241 -59.63 -24.96 51.61
N ILE A 242 -59.51 -25.04 50.27
CA ILE A 242 -60.62 -25.40 49.38
C ILE A 242 -61.14 -26.82 49.68
N ALA A 243 -60.25 -27.76 49.99
CA ALA A 243 -60.63 -29.11 50.43
C ALA A 243 -61.45 -29.07 51.73
N LEU A 244 -60.97 -28.36 52.75
CA LEU A 244 -61.67 -28.19 54.03
C LEU A 244 -63.04 -27.51 53.86
N LEU A 245 -63.15 -26.51 52.97
CA LEU A 245 -64.39 -25.80 52.69
C LEU A 245 -65.42 -26.71 51.98
N ASN A 246 -64.96 -27.54 51.04
CA ASN A 246 -65.81 -28.55 50.40
C ASN A 246 -66.28 -29.63 51.39
N GLU A 247 -65.42 -30.06 52.32
CA GLU A 247 -65.80 -31.00 53.39
C GLU A 247 -66.85 -30.40 54.35
N GLN A 248 -66.69 -29.13 54.74
CA GLN A 248 -67.70 -28.41 55.53
C GLN A 248 -69.02 -28.23 54.77
N ILE A 249 -68.97 -27.92 53.47
CA ILE A 249 -70.18 -27.81 52.62
C ILE A 249 -70.89 -29.17 52.53
N ASN A 250 -70.16 -30.27 52.31
CA ASN A 250 -70.73 -31.61 52.29
C ASN A 250 -71.34 -32.00 53.64
N THR A 251 -70.65 -31.74 54.75
CA THR A 251 -71.14 -32.01 56.12
C THR A 251 -72.42 -31.21 56.43
N ASN A 252 -72.48 -29.94 56.04
CA ASN A 252 -73.68 -29.12 56.15
C ASN A 252 -74.82 -29.63 55.25
N ASN A 253 -74.53 -30.04 54.02
CA ASN A 253 -75.52 -30.60 53.10
C ASN A 253 -76.09 -31.93 53.61
N GLU A 254 -75.28 -32.83 54.15
CA GLU A 254 -75.77 -34.05 54.81
C GLU A 254 -76.58 -33.73 56.06
N THR A 255 -76.13 -32.78 56.89
CA THR A 255 -76.85 -32.37 58.11
C THR A 255 -78.22 -31.78 57.76
N ALA A 256 -78.29 -30.90 56.77
CA ALA A 256 -79.52 -30.31 56.26
C ALA A 256 -80.46 -31.37 55.63
N LYS A 257 -79.91 -32.29 54.83
CA LYS A 257 -80.65 -33.42 54.24
C LYS A 257 -81.22 -34.34 55.32
N ASN A 258 -80.44 -34.70 56.33
CA ASN A 258 -80.88 -35.54 57.45
C ASN A 258 -81.92 -34.82 58.33
N ALA A 259 -81.81 -33.51 58.54
CA ALA A 259 -82.82 -32.71 59.21
C ALA A 259 -84.13 -32.62 58.39
N PHE A 260 -84.02 -32.48 57.06
CA PHE A 260 -85.17 -32.50 56.16
C PHE A 260 -85.89 -33.86 56.17
N THR A 261 -85.17 -34.98 56.06
CA THR A 261 -85.75 -36.33 56.16
C THR A 261 -86.51 -36.50 57.48
N ARG A 262 -85.89 -36.18 58.63
CA ARG A 262 -86.55 -36.25 59.95
C ARG A 262 -87.83 -35.42 60.01
N LYS A 263 -87.83 -34.21 59.44
CA LYS A 263 -89.04 -33.36 59.37
C LYS A 263 -90.09 -33.92 58.41
N GLN A 264 -89.68 -34.59 57.33
CA GLN A 264 -90.59 -35.26 56.41
C GLN A 264 -91.25 -36.49 57.06
N ASP A 265 -90.50 -37.26 57.84
CA ASP A 265 -91.01 -38.40 58.63
C ASP A 265 -91.99 -37.95 59.72
N GLU A 266 -91.67 -36.86 60.44
CA GLU A 266 -92.55 -36.23 61.43
C GLU A 266 -93.85 -35.71 60.79
N ILE A 267 -93.77 -35.08 59.61
CA ILE A 267 -94.94 -34.68 58.82
C ILE A 267 -95.78 -35.90 58.39
N ASN A 268 -95.15 -37.01 58.03
CA ASN A 268 -95.86 -38.23 57.63
C ASN A 268 -96.58 -38.87 58.83
N LYS A 269 -95.91 -38.98 59.99
CA LYS A 269 -96.52 -39.44 61.23
C LYS A 269 -97.71 -38.58 61.67
N LEU A 270 -97.58 -37.26 61.59
CA LEU A 270 -98.70 -36.34 61.89
C LEU A 270 -99.89 -36.51 60.93
N LYS A 271 -99.66 -36.83 59.64
CA LYS A 271 -100.76 -37.17 58.72
C LYS A 271 -101.46 -38.46 59.12
N GLU A 272 -100.71 -39.49 59.53
CA GLU A 272 -101.27 -40.76 60.01
C GLU A 272 -102.10 -40.56 61.29
N GLU A 273 -101.59 -39.78 62.24
CA GLU A 273 -102.31 -39.41 63.47
C GLU A 273 -103.61 -38.63 63.17
N ILE A 274 -103.58 -37.68 62.22
CA ILE A 274 -104.79 -36.95 61.77
C ILE A 274 -105.81 -37.91 61.13
N VAL A 275 -105.38 -38.85 60.29
CA VAL A 275 -106.26 -39.86 59.68
C VAL A 275 -106.85 -40.79 60.73
N GLN A 276 -106.07 -41.17 61.75
CA GLN A 276 -106.54 -42.03 62.83
C GLN A 276 -107.56 -41.29 63.74
N ALA A 277 -107.26 -40.06 64.16
CA ALA A 277 -108.18 -39.22 64.93
C ALA A 277 -109.49 -38.94 64.16
N ALA A 278 -109.44 -38.83 62.82
CA ALA A 278 -110.64 -38.68 61.99
C ALA A 278 -111.50 -39.95 61.97
N LYS A 279 -110.91 -41.16 61.97
CA LYS A 279 -111.66 -42.43 62.13
C LYS A 279 -112.31 -42.51 63.50
N GLU A 280 -111.54 -42.25 64.57
CA GLU A 280 -112.00 -42.32 65.95
C GLU A 280 -113.16 -41.35 66.20
N LYS A 281 -113.07 -40.11 65.68
CA LYS A 281 -114.16 -39.14 65.70
C LYS A 281 -115.43 -39.67 65.01
N ASN A 282 -115.31 -40.32 63.85
CA ASN A 282 -116.46 -40.87 63.13
C ASN A 282 -117.07 -42.08 63.86
N GLU A 283 -116.26 -42.93 64.50
CA GLU A 283 -116.76 -43.99 65.38
C GLU A 283 -117.51 -43.45 66.60
N LEU A 284 -116.97 -42.40 67.25
CA LEU A 284 -117.59 -41.75 68.39
C LEU A 284 -118.93 -41.11 68.00
N LEU A 285 -118.97 -40.44 66.84
CA LEU A 285 -120.19 -39.86 66.30
C LEU A 285 -121.25 -40.94 66.02
N ASN A 286 -120.87 -42.05 65.36
CA ASN A 286 -121.77 -43.17 65.10
C ASN A 286 -122.31 -43.80 66.40
N LYS A 287 -121.45 -44.01 67.41
CA LYS A 287 -121.86 -44.51 68.74
C LYS A 287 -122.84 -43.54 69.43
N GLN A 288 -122.61 -42.22 69.32
CA GLN A 288 -123.50 -41.20 69.87
C GLN A 288 -124.85 -41.16 69.14
N THR A 289 -124.86 -41.21 67.81
CA THR A 289 -126.08 -41.29 66.99
C THR A 289 -126.90 -42.55 67.32
N GLN A 290 -126.25 -43.71 67.46
CA GLN A 290 -126.92 -44.96 67.81
C GLN A 290 -127.51 -44.92 69.23
N SER A 291 -126.83 -44.28 70.19
CA SER A 291 -127.32 -44.09 71.56
C SER A 291 -128.56 -43.17 71.62
N LEU A 292 -128.54 -42.06 70.86
CA LEU A 292 -129.71 -41.18 70.70
C LEU A 292 -130.92 -41.94 70.12
N LEU A 293 -130.70 -42.73 69.07
CA LEU A 293 -131.76 -43.51 68.41
C LEU A 293 -132.42 -44.53 69.37
N LEU A 294 -131.62 -45.17 70.24
CA LEU A 294 -132.12 -46.05 71.30
C LEU A 294 -132.89 -45.28 72.39
N SER A 295 -132.49 -44.04 72.69
CA SER A 295 -133.21 -43.17 73.63
C SER A 295 -134.57 -42.74 73.06
N ASP A 296 -134.62 -42.31 71.79
CA ASP A 296 -135.85 -41.93 71.11
C ASP A 296 -136.85 -43.10 71.01
N GLN A 297 -136.35 -44.34 70.80
CA GLN A 297 -137.18 -45.54 70.87
C GLN A 297 -137.81 -45.73 72.26
N LYS A 298 -137.03 -45.63 73.35
CA LYS A 298 -137.57 -45.72 74.72
C LYS A 298 -138.61 -44.65 75.02
N HIS A 299 -138.34 -43.40 74.68
CA HIS A 299 -139.28 -42.30 74.89
C HIS A 299 -140.59 -42.53 74.11
N LYS A 300 -140.51 -43.08 72.90
CA LYS A 300 -141.67 -43.44 72.08
C LYS A 300 -142.48 -44.61 72.68
N GLU A 301 -141.82 -45.60 73.28
CA GLU A 301 -142.49 -46.68 74.03
C GLU A 301 -143.19 -46.17 75.29
N GLU A 302 -142.57 -45.25 76.03
CA GLU A 302 -143.15 -44.65 77.23
C GLU A 302 -144.37 -43.79 76.90
N ILE A 303 -144.30 -42.96 75.85
CA ILE A 303 -145.46 -42.23 75.30
C ILE A 303 -146.58 -43.22 74.90
N GLY A 304 -146.23 -44.36 74.32
CA GLY A 304 -147.19 -45.44 74.02
C GLY A 304 -147.92 -45.97 75.26
N LYS A 305 -147.18 -46.21 76.35
CA LYS A 305 -147.75 -46.67 77.64
C LYS A 305 -148.69 -45.62 78.26
N TYR A 306 -148.28 -44.34 78.26
CA TYR A 306 -149.13 -43.25 78.76
C TYR A 306 -150.42 -43.11 77.95
N ASN A 307 -150.37 -43.19 76.62
CA ASN A 307 -151.56 -43.14 75.77
C ASN A 307 -152.52 -44.32 76.05
N ALA A 308 -152.02 -45.53 76.25
CA ALA A 308 -152.84 -46.69 76.63
C ALA A 308 -153.53 -46.50 77.99
N THR A 309 -152.85 -45.88 78.96
CA THR A 309 -153.43 -45.56 80.27
C THR A 309 -154.53 -44.50 80.16
N ILE A 310 -154.36 -43.51 79.29
CA ILE A 310 -155.37 -42.47 79.02
C ILE A 310 -156.63 -43.05 78.37
N GLU A 311 -156.50 -43.96 77.40
CA GLU A 311 -157.65 -44.68 76.81
C GLU A 311 -158.40 -45.51 77.85
N GLN A 312 -157.69 -46.21 78.73
CA GLN A 312 -158.33 -47.02 79.77
C GLN A 312 -159.10 -46.16 80.78
N LEU A 313 -158.56 -45.00 81.17
CA LEU A 313 -159.26 -44.04 82.03
C LEU A 313 -160.54 -43.46 81.40
N LYS A 314 -160.57 -43.23 80.07
CA LYS A 314 -161.81 -42.85 79.37
C LYS A 314 -162.87 -43.96 79.48
N ALA A 315 -162.49 -45.20 79.16
CA ALA A 315 -163.40 -46.34 79.12
C ALA A 315 -164.05 -46.64 80.49
N ASP A 316 -163.32 -46.43 81.59
CA ASP A 316 -163.89 -46.58 82.94
C ASP A 316 -164.73 -45.37 83.37
N THR A 317 -164.46 -44.17 82.84
CA THR A 317 -165.30 -42.98 83.05
C THR A 317 -166.68 -43.14 82.39
N GLU A 318 -166.74 -43.67 81.17
CA GLU A 318 -168.02 -43.91 80.47
C GLU A 318 -168.91 -44.94 81.19
N LYS A 319 -168.32 -46.01 81.76
CA LYS A 319 -169.05 -46.99 82.58
C LYS A 319 -169.69 -46.36 83.82
N LEU A 320 -169.02 -45.40 84.46
CA LEU A 320 -169.54 -44.70 85.63
C LEU A 320 -170.78 -43.86 85.28
N ILE A 321 -170.74 -43.18 84.13
CA ILE A 321 -171.84 -42.34 83.61
C ILE A 321 -173.06 -43.21 83.22
N ALA A 322 -172.83 -44.41 82.68
CA ALA A 322 -173.90 -45.36 82.38
C ALA A 322 -174.62 -45.83 83.65
N LYS A 323 -173.87 -46.17 84.72
CA LYS A 323 -174.45 -46.67 85.98
C LYS A 323 -175.32 -45.63 86.68
N ASN A 324 -174.85 -44.39 86.80
CA ASN A 324 -175.61 -43.29 87.40
C ASN A 324 -176.91 -42.91 86.64
N ARG A 325 -177.13 -43.43 85.43
CA ARG A 325 -178.40 -43.25 84.68
C ARG A 325 -179.42 -44.36 84.92
N GLN A 326 -179.04 -45.47 85.54
CA GLN A 326 -179.94 -46.60 85.82
C GLN A 326 -180.61 -46.47 87.20
N ASP A 327 -179.90 -45.94 88.19
CA ASP A 327 -180.35 -45.89 89.59
C ASP A 327 -181.35 -44.74 89.89
N MET A 328 -181.68 -43.87 88.92
CA MET A 328 -182.64 -42.75 89.07
C MET A 328 -184.05 -43.05 88.51
N ALA A 329 -184.37 -44.29 88.14
CA ALA A 329 -185.60 -44.62 87.40
C ALA A 329 -186.67 -45.39 88.18
N LEU A 330 -186.43 -45.79 89.43
CA LEU A 330 -187.30 -46.70 90.20
C LEU A 330 -187.43 -46.33 91.69
N GLN A 331 -187.73 -45.07 92.01
CA GLN A 331 -188.17 -44.71 93.36
C GLN A 331 -189.07 -43.45 93.38
N ASP A 332 -190.30 -43.58 92.88
CA ASP A 332 -191.29 -42.50 92.94
C ASP A 332 -192.76 -43.01 93.00
N ASP A 333 -193.00 -44.09 93.75
CA ASP A 333 -194.34 -44.38 94.34
C ASP A 333 -194.25 -45.35 95.55
N ASP A 334 -194.46 -44.82 96.76
CA ASP A 334 -195.50 -45.26 97.73
C ASP A 334 -195.30 -44.48 99.04
N HIS A 335 -195.89 -43.30 99.10
CA HIS A 335 -195.94 -42.50 100.33
C HIS A 335 -197.12 -43.01 101.20
N LEU A 336 -196.88 -43.23 102.49
CA LEU A 336 -197.81 -43.67 103.56
C LEU A 336 -197.88 -45.18 103.92
N LYS A 337 -197.02 -45.58 104.87
CA LYS A 337 -197.53 -45.99 106.21
C LYS A 337 -196.51 -45.78 107.34
N LYS A 338 -196.90 -44.88 108.25
CA LYS A 338 -196.70 -44.89 109.73
C LYS A 338 -195.26 -45.12 110.25
N MET A 339 -194.67 -44.16 110.97
CA MET A 339 -194.95 -43.90 112.41
C MET A 339 -195.04 -45.17 113.27
N ALA A 340 -194.00 -45.41 114.09
CA ALA A 340 -194.12 -45.48 115.55
C ALA A 340 -192.73 -45.58 116.21
N LEU A 341 -192.53 -44.81 117.28
CA LEU A 341 -191.78 -45.08 118.53
C LEU A 341 -190.36 -45.70 118.45
N GLU A 342 -189.33 -45.01 118.99
CA GLU A 342 -188.88 -45.03 120.41
C GLU A 342 -188.12 -46.32 120.77
N GLU A 343 -186.85 -46.24 121.19
CA GLU A 343 -186.34 -46.29 122.59
C GLU A 343 -186.40 -47.71 123.24
N GLU A 344 -185.63 -48.10 124.27
CA GLU A 344 -184.63 -47.46 125.16
C GLU A 344 -183.33 -48.32 125.21
N LYS A 345 -182.12 -47.75 125.16
CA LYS A 345 -181.22 -47.26 126.27
C LYS A 345 -180.62 -48.34 127.22
N ILE A 346 -179.40 -48.01 127.74
CA ILE A 346 -178.80 -48.45 129.04
C ILE A 346 -178.25 -49.91 129.11
N LYS A 347 -177.04 -50.22 129.63
CA LYS A 347 -175.91 -49.44 130.24
C LYS A 347 -174.56 -50.21 130.25
N GLY A 348 -173.44 -49.48 130.15
CA GLY A 348 -172.09 -49.85 130.67
C GLY A 348 -171.22 -50.81 129.82
N LEU A 349 -169.87 -50.80 129.89
CA LEU A 349 -168.91 -49.96 130.65
C LEU A 349 -167.50 -49.96 129.99
N ASN A 350 -166.75 -48.85 130.19
CA ASN A 350 -165.27 -48.66 130.15
C ASN A 350 -164.40 -48.88 128.88
N ASN A 351 -163.63 -47.81 128.57
CA ASN A 351 -162.20 -47.70 128.16
C ASN A 351 -161.68 -48.42 126.87
N GLU A 352 -160.70 -47.89 126.11
CA GLU A 352 -159.76 -46.75 126.36
C GLU A 352 -159.19 -46.10 125.06
N ILE A 353 -158.79 -44.81 125.13
CA ILE A 353 -157.62 -44.11 124.47
C ILE A 353 -157.35 -44.28 122.93
N ALA A 354 -156.88 -43.31 122.11
CA ALA A 354 -156.71 -41.82 122.04
C ALA A 354 -156.13 -41.53 120.59
N SER A 355 -155.48 -40.45 120.10
CA SER A 355 -155.33 -38.96 120.21
C SER A 355 -154.37 -38.53 119.05
N SER A 356 -154.11 -37.30 118.58
CA SER A 356 -154.75 -35.96 118.53
C SER A 356 -154.05 -35.18 117.39
N LYS A 357 -154.71 -34.51 116.43
CA LYS A 357 -155.45 -33.22 116.50
C LYS A 357 -154.56 -31.98 116.82
N LYS A 358 -154.23 -31.15 115.81
CA LYS A 358 -153.73 -29.76 116.00
C LYS A 358 -153.96 -28.82 114.79
N HIS A 359 -154.85 -27.83 114.92
CA HIS A 359 -154.92 -26.64 114.06
C HIS A 359 -155.72 -25.51 114.75
N ILE A 360 -155.37 -24.27 114.41
CA ILE A 360 -156.21 -23.07 114.18
C ILE A 360 -157.56 -22.94 114.91
N ASP A 361 -157.90 -21.86 115.62
CA ASP A 361 -157.18 -20.68 116.16
C ASP A 361 -158.08 -20.09 117.31
N ALA A 362 -158.29 -18.81 117.69
CA ALA A 362 -157.90 -17.48 117.18
C ALA A 362 -158.08 -16.35 118.25
N LEU A 363 -157.46 -15.18 117.97
CA LEU A 363 -157.67 -13.85 118.60
C LEU A 363 -157.18 -13.72 120.09
N ILE A 364 -156.62 -12.60 120.56
CA ILE A 364 -156.56 -11.23 120.00
C ILE A 364 -155.31 -10.45 120.52
N LEU A 365 -154.79 -9.50 119.73
CA LEU A 365 -153.77 -8.44 120.03
C LEU A 365 -152.41 -8.87 120.66
N GLU A 366 -151.36 -8.03 120.74
CA GLU A 366 -150.73 -7.10 119.77
C GLU A 366 -149.47 -6.49 120.44
N ASN A 367 -148.30 -7.08 120.20
CA ASN A 367 -146.97 -6.45 120.19
C ASN A 367 -145.91 -7.50 119.78
N GLU A 368 -144.65 -7.08 119.54
CA GLU A 368 -143.50 -7.90 119.11
C GLU A 368 -143.50 -8.45 117.66
N LYS A 369 -143.33 -7.56 116.65
CA LYS A 369 -142.89 -8.00 115.29
C LYS A 369 -141.70 -7.27 114.67
N ASP A 370 -141.29 -6.10 115.17
CA ASP A 370 -140.24 -5.31 114.51
C ASP A 370 -138.80 -5.76 114.82
N PHE A 371 -138.56 -6.36 115.99
CA PHE A 371 -137.20 -6.68 116.45
C PHE A 371 -136.48 -7.73 115.59
N ASN A 372 -137.21 -8.72 115.08
CA ASN A 372 -136.59 -9.81 114.30
C ASN A 372 -136.16 -9.40 112.88
N LYS A 373 -136.88 -8.47 112.22
CA LYS A 373 -136.46 -7.96 110.90
C LYS A 373 -135.14 -7.19 110.98
N PHE A 374 -134.97 -6.39 112.02
CA PHE A 374 -133.75 -5.59 112.22
C PHE A 374 -132.51 -6.48 112.39
N LYS A 375 -132.66 -7.65 113.03
CA LYS A 375 -131.58 -8.61 113.20
C LYS A 375 -131.13 -9.26 111.88
N THR A 376 -132.04 -9.56 110.96
CA THR A 376 -131.69 -10.15 109.66
C THR A 376 -130.93 -9.16 108.78
N TYR A 377 -131.43 -7.93 108.63
CA TYR A 377 -130.74 -6.90 107.83
C TYR A 377 -129.31 -6.61 108.33
N LEU A 378 -129.09 -6.62 109.66
CA LEU A 378 -127.77 -6.39 110.25
C LEU A 378 -126.80 -7.58 110.06
N GLU A 379 -127.29 -8.80 109.85
CA GLU A 379 -126.46 -9.95 109.45
C GLU A 379 -126.08 -9.85 107.96
N ASP A 380 -127.05 -9.57 107.08
CA ASP A 380 -126.85 -9.47 105.64
C ASP A 380 -125.93 -8.29 105.25
N GLU A 381 -126.05 -7.13 105.91
CA GLU A 381 -125.16 -5.98 105.67
C GLU A 381 -123.71 -6.27 106.10
N LYS A 382 -123.52 -6.97 107.22
CA LYS A 382 -122.18 -7.43 107.65
C LYS A 382 -121.58 -8.44 106.68
N LYS A 383 -122.41 -9.30 106.07
CA LYS A 383 -121.97 -10.25 105.05
C LYS A 383 -121.56 -9.53 103.77
N LEU A 384 -122.39 -8.61 103.27
CA LEU A 384 -122.09 -7.78 102.09
C LEU A 384 -120.79 -6.99 102.28
N ASN A 385 -120.59 -6.35 103.44
CA ASN A 385 -119.39 -5.58 103.74
C ASN A 385 -118.11 -6.44 103.79
N LYS A 386 -118.21 -7.69 104.29
CA LYS A 386 -117.11 -8.68 104.19
C LYS A 386 -116.77 -9.05 102.75
N GLU A 387 -117.78 -9.30 101.91
CA GLU A 387 -117.59 -9.66 100.50
C GLU A 387 -116.98 -8.49 99.71
N LEU A 388 -117.42 -7.25 99.97
CA LEU A 388 -116.91 -6.03 99.35
C LEU A 388 -115.47 -5.72 99.80
N SER A 389 -115.14 -5.93 101.07
CA SER A 389 -113.76 -5.83 101.59
C SER A 389 -112.82 -6.85 100.91
N ALA A 390 -113.27 -8.09 100.73
CA ALA A 390 -112.50 -9.13 100.04
C ALA A 390 -112.33 -8.84 98.53
N ALA A 391 -113.32 -8.23 97.88
CA ALA A 391 -113.22 -7.80 96.48
C ALA A 391 -112.22 -6.65 96.29
N ASN A 392 -112.27 -5.62 97.14
CA ASN A 392 -111.33 -4.50 97.10
C ASN A 392 -109.88 -4.97 97.32
N LYS A 393 -109.65 -5.86 98.30
CA LYS A 393 -108.32 -6.42 98.55
C LYS A 393 -107.76 -7.18 97.34
N LYS A 394 -108.59 -7.97 96.64
CA LYS A 394 -108.17 -8.65 95.39
C LYS A 394 -107.84 -7.68 94.25
N LEU A 395 -108.56 -6.55 94.14
CA LEU A 395 -108.24 -5.52 93.16
C LEU A 395 -106.90 -4.84 93.47
N GLU A 396 -106.64 -4.54 94.74
CA GLU A 396 -105.37 -3.96 95.20
C GLU A 396 -104.18 -4.92 94.99
N GLU A 397 -104.33 -6.20 95.34
CA GLU A 397 -103.32 -7.24 95.08
C GLU A 397 -103.04 -7.41 93.57
N ASN A 398 -104.07 -7.37 92.72
CA ASN A 398 -103.91 -7.40 91.26
C ASN A 398 -103.23 -6.14 90.70
N ALA A 399 -103.56 -4.96 91.22
CA ALA A 399 -102.92 -3.70 90.82
C ALA A 399 -101.43 -3.70 91.15
N GLN A 400 -101.06 -4.08 92.39
CA GLN A 400 -99.66 -4.19 92.81
C GLN A 400 -98.88 -5.23 91.99
N ASN A 401 -99.50 -6.35 91.60
CA ASN A 401 -98.86 -7.36 90.74
C ASN A 401 -98.69 -6.86 89.30
N SER A 402 -99.65 -6.11 88.77
CA SER A 402 -99.53 -5.44 87.47
C SER A 402 -98.38 -4.42 87.47
N GLU A 403 -98.32 -3.56 88.48
CA GLU A 403 -97.27 -2.55 88.66
C GLU A 403 -95.88 -3.17 88.77
N LYS A 404 -95.72 -4.25 89.56
CA LYS A 404 -94.45 -5.01 89.64
C LYS A 404 -94.01 -5.57 88.28
N ASN A 405 -94.94 -6.15 87.51
CA ASN A 405 -94.63 -6.69 86.18
C ASN A 405 -94.27 -5.59 85.17
N LEU A 406 -94.92 -4.43 85.27
CA LEU A 406 -94.66 -3.27 84.41
C LEU A 406 -93.28 -2.65 84.73
N ASN A 407 -92.98 -2.44 86.02
CA ASN A 407 -91.66 -1.99 86.48
C ASN A 407 -90.53 -2.98 86.10
N ALA A 408 -90.75 -4.29 86.23
CA ALA A 408 -89.79 -5.30 85.78
C ALA A 408 -89.56 -5.30 84.25
N SER A 409 -90.57 -4.91 83.48
CA SER A 409 -90.47 -4.76 82.02
C SER A 409 -89.72 -3.48 81.62
N ILE A 410 -89.98 -2.37 82.32
CA ILE A 410 -89.24 -1.10 82.17
C ILE A 410 -87.75 -1.30 82.50
N LEU A 411 -87.42 -2.03 83.57
CA LEU A 411 -86.04 -2.32 83.96
C LEU A 411 -85.28 -3.07 82.85
N LYS A 412 -85.90 -4.09 82.25
CA LYS A 412 -85.33 -4.84 81.12
C LYS A 412 -85.15 -3.97 79.87
N LEU A 413 -86.10 -3.09 79.57
CA LEU A 413 -85.99 -2.14 78.46
C LEU A 413 -84.85 -1.14 78.67
N ASN A 414 -84.71 -0.61 79.89
CA ASN A 414 -83.61 0.31 80.23
C ASN A 414 -82.24 -0.38 80.15
N GLU A 415 -82.13 -1.64 80.58
CA GLU A 415 -80.93 -2.45 80.36
C GLU A 415 -80.62 -2.66 78.87
N GLU A 416 -81.62 -2.90 78.03
CA GLU A 416 -81.43 -3.05 76.59
C GLU A 416 -81.02 -1.74 75.91
N ILE A 417 -81.61 -0.62 76.32
CA ILE A 417 -81.24 0.73 75.86
C ILE A 417 -79.79 1.00 76.22
N ALA A 418 -79.37 0.81 77.47
CA ALA A 418 -77.98 1.02 77.90
C ALA A 418 -76.98 0.12 77.11
N LYS A 419 -77.35 -1.13 76.81
CA LYS A 419 -76.54 -2.04 75.97
C LYS A 419 -76.45 -1.55 74.52
N ARG A 420 -77.52 -0.98 73.97
CA ARG A 420 -77.54 -0.39 72.61
C ARG A 420 -76.75 0.92 72.57
N GLU A 421 -76.88 1.80 73.55
CA GLU A 421 -76.12 3.06 73.68
C GLU A 421 -74.61 2.81 73.80
N ALA A 422 -74.20 1.86 74.64
CA ALA A 422 -72.79 1.45 74.76
C ALA A 422 -72.22 0.97 73.41
N LYS A 423 -73.00 0.20 72.64
CA LYS A 423 -72.60 -0.28 71.31
C LYS A 423 -72.60 0.81 70.24
N ILE A 424 -73.52 1.78 70.30
CA ILE A 424 -73.51 2.98 69.45
C ILE A 424 -72.24 3.79 69.72
N LYS A 425 -71.85 3.95 70.99
CA LYS A 425 -70.60 4.63 71.35
C LYS A 425 -69.37 3.88 70.82
N GLU A 426 -69.28 2.57 71.03
CA GLU A 426 -68.18 1.73 70.52
C GLU A 426 -68.02 1.84 68.99
N LEU A 427 -69.13 1.90 68.25
CA LEU A 427 -69.14 2.11 66.80
C LEU A 427 -68.73 3.54 66.41
N GLY A 428 -69.16 4.55 67.18
CA GLY A 428 -68.73 5.94 67.00
C GLY A 428 -67.21 6.10 67.20
N ASP A 429 -66.67 5.54 68.29
CA ASP A 429 -65.24 5.55 68.59
C ASP A 429 -64.44 4.86 67.47
N LYS A 430 -64.95 3.73 66.94
CA LYS A 430 -64.35 3.04 65.76
C LYS A 430 -64.38 3.88 64.48
N ILE A 431 -65.47 4.61 64.21
CA ILE A 431 -65.57 5.51 63.05
C ILE A 431 -64.56 6.67 63.16
N VAL A 432 -64.33 7.21 64.37
CA VAL A 432 -63.31 8.24 64.61
C VAL A 432 -61.91 7.70 64.35
N THR A 433 -61.59 6.50 64.85
CA THR A 433 -60.30 5.84 64.57
C THR A 433 -60.10 5.60 63.07
N MET A 434 -61.07 5.00 62.38
CA MET A 434 -60.99 4.74 60.93
C MET A 434 -60.83 6.03 60.10
N ASN A 435 -61.51 7.12 60.46
CA ASN A 435 -61.32 8.40 59.77
C ASN A 435 -59.91 8.99 60.02
N THR A 436 -59.35 8.79 61.21
CA THR A 436 -57.99 9.23 61.55
C THR A 436 -56.95 8.41 60.79
N GLU A 437 -57.11 7.08 60.74
CA GLU A 437 -56.28 6.18 59.94
C GLU A 437 -56.35 6.54 58.44
N LYS A 438 -57.55 6.81 57.92
CA LYS A 438 -57.76 7.25 56.54
C LYS A 438 -56.99 8.54 56.23
N LEU A 439 -57.09 9.57 57.08
CA LEU A 439 -56.37 10.83 56.89
C LEU A 439 -54.85 10.62 56.89
N ASN A 440 -54.32 9.81 57.81
CA ASN A 440 -52.90 9.47 57.87
C ASN A 440 -52.43 8.74 56.58
N VAL A 441 -53.25 7.86 56.02
CA VAL A 441 -52.98 7.19 54.74
C VAL A 441 -53.05 8.18 53.57
N GLU A 442 -54.02 9.10 53.54
CA GLU A 442 -54.11 10.15 52.52
C GLU A 442 -52.88 11.09 52.54
N GLU A 443 -52.35 11.44 53.73
CA GLU A 443 -51.11 12.21 53.86
C GLU A 443 -49.86 11.44 53.41
N GLU A 444 -49.69 10.18 53.82
CA GLU A 444 -48.53 9.38 53.42
C GLU A 444 -48.55 9.08 51.91
N VAL A 445 -49.71 8.75 51.32
CA VAL A 445 -49.86 8.61 49.87
C VAL A 445 -49.46 9.91 49.16
N LYS A 446 -49.89 11.07 49.66
CA LYS A 446 -49.49 12.37 49.10
C LYS A 446 -47.98 12.60 49.18
N LYS A 447 -47.34 12.32 50.33
CA LYS A 447 -45.87 12.38 50.46
C LYS A 447 -45.16 11.48 49.44
N ARG A 448 -45.65 10.24 49.24
CA ARG A 448 -45.06 9.29 48.28
C ARG A 448 -45.20 9.75 46.84
N VAL A 449 -46.31 10.40 46.46
CA VAL A 449 -46.45 11.06 45.16
C VAL A 449 -45.46 12.22 45.04
N ASP A 450 -45.42 13.13 46.02
CA ASP A 450 -44.50 14.28 46.04
C ASP A 450 -43.01 13.87 46.03
N GLU A 451 -42.66 12.71 46.58
CA GLU A 451 -41.31 12.12 46.52
C GLU A 451 -41.02 11.46 45.18
N ASN A 452 -41.97 10.68 44.65
CA ASN A 452 -41.83 10.02 43.36
C ASN A 452 -41.68 11.05 42.23
N ASP A 453 -42.45 12.13 42.23
CA ASP A 453 -42.32 13.22 41.26
C ASP A 453 -40.96 13.93 41.36
N LYS A 454 -40.41 14.10 42.56
CA LYS A 454 -39.04 14.64 42.75
C LYS A 454 -37.98 13.69 42.21
N ILE A 455 -38.16 12.37 42.36
CA ILE A 455 -37.25 11.34 41.83
C ILE A 455 -37.36 11.27 40.30
N HIS A 456 -38.59 11.26 39.77
CA HIS A 456 -38.89 11.25 38.34
C HIS A 456 -38.28 12.46 37.63
N ASN A 457 -38.46 13.67 38.17
CA ASN A 457 -37.89 14.90 37.62
C ASN A 457 -36.35 14.93 37.70
N LYS A 458 -35.74 14.39 38.77
CA LYS A 458 -34.28 14.18 38.84
C LYS A 458 -33.78 13.21 37.77
N ASN A 459 -34.49 12.09 37.58
CA ASN A 459 -34.13 11.08 36.59
C ASN A 459 -34.25 11.63 35.16
N TYR A 460 -35.30 12.39 34.85
CA TYR A 460 -35.44 13.11 33.58
C TYR A 460 -34.32 14.11 33.34
N LYS A 461 -33.92 14.89 34.36
CA LYS A 461 -32.79 15.81 34.24
C LYS A 461 -31.49 15.06 33.92
N VAL A 462 -31.15 14.01 34.68
CA VAL A 462 -29.95 13.19 34.46
C VAL A 462 -29.97 12.47 33.10
N PHE A 463 -31.15 12.05 32.63
CA PHE A 463 -31.32 11.46 31.32
C PHE A 463 -31.07 12.46 30.19
N ASN A 464 -31.61 13.67 30.30
CA ASN A 464 -31.38 14.76 29.33
C ASN A 464 -29.91 15.22 29.33
N GLU A 465 -29.26 15.29 30.50
CA GLU A 465 -27.81 15.57 30.62
C GLU A 465 -26.96 14.47 29.95
N LYS A 466 -27.35 13.19 30.08
CA LYS A 466 -26.71 12.08 29.35
C LYS A 466 -26.92 12.17 27.83
N ILE A 467 -28.13 12.51 27.36
CA ILE A 467 -28.38 12.72 25.92
C ILE A 467 -27.50 13.85 25.38
N ALA A 468 -27.47 15.01 26.05
CA ALA A 468 -26.63 16.14 25.64
C ALA A 468 -25.13 15.79 25.63
N SER A 469 -24.67 14.99 26.60
CA SER A 469 -23.31 14.46 26.63
C SER A 469 -23.02 13.54 25.44
N PHE A 470 -23.91 12.57 25.14
CA PHE A 470 -23.75 11.68 23.98
C PHE A 470 -23.79 12.43 22.65
N ASP A 471 -24.67 13.43 22.47
CA ASP A 471 -24.70 14.24 21.25
C ASP A 471 -23.44 15.12 21.08
N ASN A 472 -22.83 15.58 22.18
CA ASN A 472 -21.56 16.31 22.13
C ASN A 472 -20.39 15.37 21.77
N VAL A 473 -20.30 14.18 22.40
CA VAL A 473 -19.30 13.15 22.04
C VAL A 473 -19.46 12.71 20.57
N LYS A 474 -20.70 12.57 20.10
CA LYS A 474 -21.02 12.27 18.70
C LYS A 474 -20.56 13.38 17.75
N LYS A 475 -20.79 14.65 18.07
CA LYS A 475 -20.29 15.80 17.28
C LYS A 475 -18.77 15.86 17.25
N GLU A 476 -18.10 15.64 18.38
CA GLU A 476 -16.64 15.56 18.44
C GLU A 476 -16.09 14.42 17.57
N LEU A 477 -16.72 13.25 17.60
CA LEU A 477 -16.29 12.09 16.83
C LEU A 477 -16.49 12.32 15.33
N MET A 478 -17.62 12.90 14.92
CA MET A 478 -17.85 13.35 13.54
C MET A 478 -16.77 14.35 13.10
N ALA A 479 -16.51 15.40 13.89
CA ALA A 479 -15.48 16.40 13.56
C ALA A 479 -14.06 15.81 13.48
N LYS A 480 -13.74 14.77 14.27
CA LYS A 480 -12.48 14.01 14.17
C LYS A 480 -12.42 13.21 12.86
N PHE A 481 -13.50 12.55 12.45
CA PHE A 481 -13.55 11.84 11.17
C PHE A 481 -13.53 12.80 9.96
N ASP A 482 -14.28 13.90 9.99
CA ASP A 482 -14.26 14.92 8.93
C ASP A 482 -12.86 15.52 8.75
N LYS A 483 -12.16 15.79 9.86
CA LYS A 483 -10.75 16.20 9.82
C LYS A 483 -9.86 15.11 9.22
N GLN A 484 -9.93 13.87 9.71
CA GLN A 484 -9.11 12.76 9.18
C GLN A 484 -9.35 12.54 7.68
N LEU A 485 -10.59 12.67 7.22
CA LEU A 485 -10.95 12.58 5.80
C LEU A 485 -10.37 13.75 4.98
N SER A 486 -10.33 14.95 5.55
CA SER A 486 -9.69 16.13 4.95
C SER A 486 -8.18 15.98 4.87
N ASP A 487 -7.53 15.61 5.98
CA ASP A 487 -6.08 15.40 6.07
C ASP A 487 -5.64 14.28 5.11
N TYR A 488 -6.42 13.19 5.00
CA TYR A 488 -6.17 12.11 4.05
C TYR A 488 -6.32 12.56 2.60
N LYS A 489 -7.37 13.32 2.26
CA LYS A 489 -7.55 13.89 0.92
C LYS A 489 -6.41 14.82 0.52
N ALA A 490 -5.94 15.68 1.43
CA ALA A 490 -4.80 16.54 1.20
C ALA A 490 -3.52 15.73 0.94
N THR A 491 -3.27 14.70 1.75
CA THR A 491 -2.12 13.78 1.59
C THR A 491 -2.18 13.00 0.26
N VAL A 492 -3.36 12.56 -0.16
CA VAL A 492 -3.55 11.89 -1.47
C VAL A 492 -3.31 12.86 -2.62
N GLN A 493 -3.79 14.10 -2.53
CA GLN A 493 -3.53 15.12 -3.54
C GLN A 493 -2.04 15.44 -3.63
N GLU A 494 -1.35 15.70 -2.51
CA GLU A 494 0.08 15.99 -2.51
C GLU A 494 0.91 14.84 -3.10
N ASN A 495 0.57 13.59 -2.77
CA ASN A 495 1.22 12.41 -3.37
C ASN A 495 0.93 12.29 -4.88
N SER A 496 -0.29 12.62 -5.33
CA SER A 496 -0.64 12.66 -6.76
C SER A 496 0.16 13.73 -7.49
N ASP A 497 0.30 14.92 -6.91
CA ASP A 497 1.03 16.04 -7.50
C ASP A 497 2.54 15.75 -7.55
N ARG A 498 3.11 15.13 -6.50
CA ARG A 498 4.49 14.61 -6.47
C ARG A 498 4.71 13.51 -7.52
N MET A 499 3.77 12.58 -7.69
CA MET A 499 3.86 11.54 -8.71
C MET A 499 3.78 12.11 -10.13
N GLN A 500 2.91 13.11 -10.36
CA GLN A 500 2.85 13.80 -11.65
C GLN A 500 4.15 14.54 -11.93
N PHE A 501 4.68 15.30 -10.96
CA PHE A 501 5.97 15.99 -11.09
C PHE A 501 7.11 15.05 -11.50
N HIS A 502 7.27 13.90 -10.83
CA HIS A 502 8.31 12.93 -11.20
C HIS A 502 8.02 12.24 -12.55
N THR A 503 6.75 12.09 -12.94
CA THR A 503 6.39 11.58 -14.28
C THR A 503 6.77 12.57 -15.38
N ASP A 504 6.55 13.86 -15.15
CA ASP A 504 6.93 14.94 -16.06
C ASP A 504 8.45 15.11 -16.13
N GLU A 505 9.15 15.01 -15.00
CA GLU A 505 10.61 15.01 -14.88
C GLU A 505 11.27 13.84 -15.63
N LEU A 506 10.76 12.61 -15.43
CA LEU A 506 11.19 11.43 -16.18
C LEU A 506 10.89 11.58 -17.68
N THR A 507 9.75 12.16 -18.05
CA THR A 507 9.38 12.41 -19.44
C THR A 507 10.32 13.44 -20.09
N ALA A 508 10.67 14.51 -19.39
CA ALA A 508 11.63 15.51 -19.86
C ALA A 508 13.04 14.90 -20.04
N SER A 509 13.50 14.12 -19.06
CA SER A 509 14.79 13.41 -19.10
C SER A 509 14.86 12.40 -20.25
N ASN A 510 13.81 11.61 -20.45
CA ASN A 510 13.73 10.65 -21.56
C ASN A 510 13.69 11.35 -22.94
N ASN A 511 13.04 12.52 -23.05
CA ASN A 511 13.05 13.32 -24.28
C ASN A 511 14.44 13.92 -24.57
N ASP A 512 15.17 14.41 -23.56
CA ASP A 512 16.56 14.87 -23.71
C ASP A 512 17.51 13.72 -24.10
N LEU A 513 17.40 12.56 -23.45
CA LEU A 513 18.15 11.35 -23.82
C LEU A 513 17.86 10.93 -25.27
N LYS A 514 16.59 11.00 -25.71
CA LYS A 514 16.22 10.73 -27.10
C LYS A 514 16.83 11.74 -28.07
N LEU A 515 16.77 13.04 -27.78
CA LEU A 515 17.41 14.08 -28.61
C LEU A 515 18.92 13.88 -28.72
N LYS A 516 19.58 13.46 -27.62
CA LYS A 516 21.00 13.09 -27.61
C LYS A 516 21.29 11.84 -28.43
N TYR A 517 20.41 10.82 -28.37
CA TYR A 517 20.49 9.63 -29.22
C TYR A 517 20.33 9.98 -30.71
N ASP A 518 19.28 10.69 -31.09
CA ASP A 518 19.01 11.14 -32.46
C ASP A 518 20.16 12.01 -33.01
N GLY A 519 20.82 12.80 -32.15
CA GLY A 519 22.04 13.55 -32.46
C GLY A 519 23.24 12.64 -32.73
N LYS A 520 23.50 11.67 -31.83
CA LYS A 520 24.60 10.70 -32.00
C LYS A 520 24.40 9.75 -33.17
N GLU A 521 23.16 9.42 -33.53
CA GLU A 521 22.89 8.66 -34.75
C GLU A 521 23.24 9.48 -36.00
N LYS A 522 22.90 10.77 -36.04
CA LYS A 522 23.30 11.68 -37.14
C LYS A 522 24.81 11.82 -37.26
N GLU A 523 25.52 11.98 -36.14
CA GLU A 523 27.00 11.94 -36.12
C GLU A 523 27.55 10.62 -36.69
N LEU A 524 26.98 9.48 -36.28
CA LEU A 524 27.38 8.16 -36.76
C LEU A 524 27.10 7.98 -38.26
N GLN A 525 25.97 8.48 -38.78
CA GLN A 525 25.65 8.47 -40.20
C GLN A 525 26.58 9.39 -41.01
N ALA A 526 26.95 10.56 -40.47
CA ALA A 526 27.93 11.46 -41.09
C ALA A 526 29.32 10.79 -41.15
N LEU A 527 29.79 10.19 -40.06
CA LEU A 527 31.07 9.48 -40.01
C LEU A 527 31.10 8.26 -40.95
N LYS A 528 30.01 7.49 -41.03
CA LYS A 528 29.85 6.40 -42.03
C LYS A 528 29.95 6.94 -43.46
N THR A 529 29.35 8.09 -43.74
CA THR A 529 29.36 8.73 -45.07
C THR A 529 30.77 9.22 -45.43
N GLN A 530 31.46 9.88 -44.49
CA GLN A 530 32.87 10.29 -44.66
C GLN A 530 33.79 9.08 -44.88
N LEU A 531 33.61 7.99 -44.14
CA LEU A 531 34.41 6.78 -44.29
C LEU A 531 34.15 6.03 -45.61
N VAL A 532 32.95 6.14 -46.18
CA VAL A 532 32.66 5.67 -47.55
C VAL A 532 33.34 6.58 -48.58
N ALA A 533 33.22 7.91 -48.45
CA ALA A 533 33.87 8.87 -49.34
C ALA A 533 35.40 8.67 -49.37
N TYR A 534 36.04 8.60 -48.20
CA TYR A 534 37.48 8.35 -48.08
C TYR A 534 37.91 7.01 -48.69
N LYS A 535 37.11 5.95 -48.56
CA LYS A 535 37.37 4.66 -49.24
C LYS A 535 37.29 4.79 -50.75
N THR A 536 36.27 5.46 -51.28
CA THR A 536 36.12 5.71 -52.72
C THR A 536 37.25 6.57 -53.28
N GLU A 537 37.69 7.58 -52.54
CA GLU A 537 38.80 8.46 -52.92
C GLU A 537 40.15 7.73 -52.87
N THR A 538 40.40 6.94 -51.81
CA THR A 538 41.57 6.03 -51.73
C THR A 538 41.58 5.03 -52.88
N GLN A 539 40.42 4.50 -53.28
CA GLN A 539 40.31 3.60 -54.42
C GLN A 539 40.60 4.30 -55.75
N LYS A 540 40.04 5.50 -55.99
CA LYS A 540 40.37 6.32 -57.16
C LYS A 540 41.85 6.68 -57.24
N GLY A 541 42.50 6.96 -56.10
CA GLY A 541 43.94 7.19 -56.03
C GLY A 541 44.73 5.97 -56.54
N LYS A 542 44.38 4.77 -56.04
CA LYS A 542 44.98 3.51 -56.51
C LYS A 542 44.73 3.24 -58.00
N GLU A 543 43.50 3.45 -58.48
CA GLU A 543 43.16 3.29 -59.91
C GLU A 543 43.92 4.29 -60.80
N SER A 544 44.13 5.52 -60.32
CA SER A 544 45.03 6.51 -60.94
C SER A 544 46.48 6.04 -60.99
N ASP A 545 47.00 5.52 -59.88
CA ASP A 545 48.41 5.17 -59.75
C ASP A 545 48.75 3.86 -60.47
N ASP A 546 47.84 2.87 -60.48
CA ASP A 546 47.92 1.71 -61.38
C ASP A 546 47.87 2.15 -62.85
N GLY A 547 47.10 3.19 -63.18
CA GLY A 547 47.10 3.85 -64.49
C GLY A 547 48.48 4.40 -64.87
N LYS A 548 49.06 5.25 -64.01
CA LYS A 548 50.42 5.81 -64.20
C LYS A 548 51.48 4.72 -64.27
N ILE A 549 51.40 3.68 -63.44
CA ILE A 549 52.32 2.54 -63.44
C ILE A 549 52.21 1.78 -64.77
N LYS A 550 51.00 1.65 -65.34
CA LYS A 550 50.79 1.04 -66.66
C LYS A 550 51.38 1.89 -67.78
N GLU A 551 51.16 3.21 -67.77
CA GLU A 551 51.76 4.15 -68.73
C GLU A 551 53.29 4.14 -68.66
N LEU A 552 53.87 4.18 -67.45
CA LEU A 552 55.32 4.08 -67.23
C LEU A 552 55.88 2.74 -67.70
N ARG A 553 55.15 1.62 -67.59
CA ARG A 553 55.56 0.33 -68.16
C ARG A 553 55.56 0.36 -69.68
N THR A 554 54.52 0.92 -70.30
CA THR A 554 54.46 1.08 -71.77
C THR A 554 55.61 1.96 -72.27
N ALA A 555 55.85 3.12 -71.65
CA ALA A 555 56.96 4.01 -71.99
C ALA A 555 58.34 3.34 -71.78
N LEU A 556 58.50 2.52 -70.74
CA LEU A 556 59.72 1.74 -70.49
C LEU A 556 59.94 0.66 -71.56
N ASP A 557 58.89 -0.02 -72.01
CA ASP A 557 59.00 -1.05 -73.04
C ASP A 557 59.19 -0.45 -74.45
N GLU A 558 58.61 0.72 -74.74
CA GLU A 558 58.93 1.54 -75.91
C GLU A 558 60.39 2.02 -75.88
N LEU A 559 60.89 2.48 -74.72
CA LEU A 559 62.29 2.88 -74.56
C LEU A 559 63.25 1.69 -74.78
N LYS A 560 62.92 0.49 -74.29
CA LYS A 560 63.68 -0.74 -74.60
C LYS A 560 63.66 -1.07 -76.09
N ALA A 561 62.50 -0.94 -76.74
CA ALA A 561 62.37 -1.20 -78.18
C ALA A 561 63.21 -0.22 -79.01
N ASN A 562 63.14 1.07 -78.69
CA ASN A 562 63.95 2.12 -79.33
C ASN A 562 65.46 1.94 -79.08
N SER A 563 65.85 1.62 -77.84
CA SER A 563 67.25 1.31 -77.49
C SER A 563 67.77 0.12 -78.30
N LYS A 564 67.00 -0.98 -78.38
CA LYS A 564 67.35 -2.17 -79.16
C LYS A 564 67.37 -1.90 -80.68
N ALA A 565 66.54 -0.98 -81.18
CA ALA A 565 66.59 -0.54 -82.57
C ALA A 565 67.88 0.25 -82.87
N GLN A 566 68.31 1.14 -81.97
CA GLN A 566 69.60 1.83 -82.08
C GLN A 566 70.78 0.88 -81.94
N GLU A 567 70.74 -0.08 -81.01
CA GLU A 567 71.76 -1.14 -80.87
C GLU A 567 71.93 -1.92 -82.18
N ASN A 568 70.83 -2.33 -82.82
CA ASN A 568 70.87 -3.00 -84.12
C ASN A 568 71.44 -2.12 -85.24
N ASP A 569 71.14 -0.81 -85.27
CA ASP A 569 71.70 0.14 -86.25
C ASP A 569 73.20 0.38 -86.02
N TYR A 570 73.66 0.44 -84.77
CA TYR A 570 75.10 0.46 -84.44
C TYR A 570 75.78 -0.86 -84.85
N ILE A 571 75.17 -2.02 -84.62
CA ILE A 571 75.69 -3.31 -85.08
C ILE A 571 75.80 -3.35 -86.62
N ALA A 572 74.79 -2.86 -87.35
CA ALA A 572 74.82 -2.77 -88.81
C ALA A 572 75.95 -1.85 -89.31
N LYS A 573 76.16 -0.69 -88.66
CA LYS A 573 77.29 0.22 -88.95
C LYS A 573 78.64 -0.41 -88.64
N ILE A 574 78.77 -1.17 -87.56
CA ILE A 574 79.98 -1.92 -87.22
C ILE A 574 80.27 -2.99 -88.29
N GLN A 575 79.26 -3.72 -88.77
CA GLN A 575 79.43 -4.72 -89.83
C GLN A 575 79.85 -4.07 -91.16
N LEU A 576 79.27 -2.92 -91.52
CA LEU A 576 79.70 -2.14 -92.69
C LEU A 576 81.15 -1.67 -92.58
N LEU A 577 81.56 -1.14 -91.43
CA LEU A 577 82.95 -0.72 -91.18
C LEU A 577 83.91 -1.92 -91.20
N GLN A 578 83.51 -3.08 -90.67
CA GLN A 578 84.32 -4.31 -90.75
C GLN A 578 84.49 -4.80 -92.19
N ALA A 579 83.47 -4.65 -93.05
CA ALA A 579 83.58 -4.97 -94.47
C ALA A 579 84.55 -4.03 -95.21
N ASP A 580 84.41 -2.71 -95.00
CA ASP A 580 85.28 -1.68 -95.60
C ASP A 580 86.75 -1.79 -95.15
N ILE A 581 86.99 -2.14 -93.88
CA ILE A 581 88.33 -2.50 -93.36
C ILE A 581 88.90 -3.71 -94.12
N LYS A 582 88.11 -4.77 -94.28
CA LYS A 582 88.56 -6.03 -94.90
C LYS A 582 88.84 -5.89 -96.40
N GLU A 583 88.10 -5.03 -97.09
CA GLU A 583 88.38 -4.65 -98.47
C GLU A 583 89.69 -3.85 -98.58
N LYS A 584 89.95 -2.92 -97.66
CA LYS A 584 91.21 -2.16 -97.59
C LYS A 584 92.41 -3.03 -97.21
N GLU A 585 92.26 -4.00 -96.30
CA GLU A 585 93.30 -5.00 -96.01
C GLU A 585 93.65 -5.81 -97.27
N THR A 586 92.64 -6.23 -98.03
CA THR A 586 92.83 -6.97 -99.30
C THR A 586 93.60 -6.12 -100.32
N ALA A 587 93.28 -4.82 -100.44
CA ALA A 587 94.02 -3.89 -101.30
C ALA A 587 95.48 -3.67 -100.84
N ILE A 588 95.73 -3.57 -99.52
CA ILE A 588 97.08 -3.44 -98.96
C ILE A 588 97.92 -4.68 -99.24
N VAL A 589 97.36 -5.89 -99.12
CA VAL A 589 98.04 -7.14 -99.47
C VAL A 589 98.36 -7.21 -100.97
N SER A 590 97.47 -6.71 -101.83
CA SER A 590 97.75 -6.60 -103.27
C SER A 590 98.91 -5.64 -103.56
N ASN A 591 98.87 -4.41 -103.03
CA ASN A 591 99.90 -3.40 -103.27
C ASN A 591 101.29 -3.85 -102.76
N ARG A 592 101.37 -4.49 -101.59
CA ARG A 592 102.63 -5.06 -101.08
C ARG A 592 103.24 -6.10 -102.02
N LYS A 593 102.40 -6.85 -102.76
CA LYS A 593 102.87 -7.88 -103.70
C LYS A 593 103.52 -7.25 -104.94
N ASP A 594 102.97 -6.15 -105.44
CA ASP A 594 103.54 -5.38 -106.55
C ASP A 594 104.80 -4.59 -106.15
N GLU A 595 104.87 -4.07 -104.91
CA GLU A 595 106.08 -3.44 -104.39
C GLU A 595 107.25 -4.43 -104.26
N VAL A 596 106.99 -5.66 -103.79
CA VAL A 596 108.00 -6.74 -103.74
C VAL A 596 108.51 -7.14 -105.14
N LEU A 597 107.65 -7.11 -106.15
CA LEU A 597 108.06 -7.33 -107.55
C LEU A 597 108.92 -6.17 -108.08
N LYS A 598 108.60 -4.91 -107.73
CA LYS A 598 109.42 -3.73 -108.08
C LYS A 598 110.79 -3.72 -107.40
N THR A 599 110.88 -4.04 -106.11
CA THR A 599 112.19 -4.06 -105.42
C THR A 599 113.10 -5.16 -105.96
N SER A 600 112.57 -6.35 -106.25
CA SER A 600 113.36 -7.43 -106.86
C SER A 600 113.89 -7.09 -108.27
N ALA A 601 113.18 -6.25 -109.03
CA ALA A 601 113.67 -5.72 -110.30
C ALA A 601 114.82 -4.71 -110.09
N LEU A 602 114.68 -3.79 -109.14
CA LEU A 602 115.70 -2.78 -108.82
C LEU A 602 117.00 -3.41 -108.27
N GLU A 603 116.92 -4.46 -107.45
CA GLU A 603 118.11 -5.17 -106.95
C GLU A 603 118.96 -5.79 -108.08
N LYS A 604 118.32 -6.27 -109.16
CA LYS A 604 119.03 -6.76 -110.35
C LYS A 604 119.77 -5.62 -111.08
N GLU A 605 119.15 -4.46 -111.21
CA GLU A 605 119.77 -3.31 -111.87
C GLU A 605 120.95 -2.76 -111.05
N ILE A 606 120.81 -2.69 -109.73
CA ILE A 606 121.87 -2.28 -108.80
C ILE A 606 123.08 -3.22 -108.90
N LYS A 607 122.87 -4.55 -108.94
CA LYS A 607 123.96 -5.52 -109.13
C LYS A 607 124.66 -5.38 -110.49
N SER A 608 123.93 -5.01 -111.54
CA SER A 608 124.53 -4.72 -112.86
C SER A 608 125.46 -3.50 -112.80
N LYS A 609 125.00 -2.38 -112.20
CA LYS A 609 125.78 -1.14 -112.09
C LYS A 609 126.98 -1.25 -111.14
N ALA A 610 126.90 -2.09 -110.11
CA ALA A 610 128.02 -2.35 -109.19
C ALA A 610 129.21 -3.04 -109.89
N LEU A 611 128.96 -3.99 -110.80
CA LEU A 611 130.00 -4.65 -111.60
C LEU A 611 130.69 -3.68 -112.58
N GLU A 612 129.96 -2.70 -113.09
CA GLU A 612 130.48 -1.69 -114.01
C GLU A 612 131.38 -0.67 -113.30
N LEU A 613 131.01 -0.24 -112.08
CA LEU A 613 131.85 0.57 -111.20
C LEU A 613 133.19 -0.09 -110.85
N GLN A 614 133.20 -1.42 -110.64
CA GLN A 614 134.41 -2.15 -110.28
C GLN A 614 135.46 -2.19 -111.42
N LYS A 615 135.01 -2.16 -112.68
CA LYS A 615 135.91 -1.97 -113.84
C LYS A 615 136.54 -0.58 -113.84
N ILE A 616 135.74 0.47 -113.63
CA ILE A 616 136.23 1.87 -113.66
C ILE A 616 137.28 2.10 -112.55
N GLN A 617 137.10 1.53 -111.36
CA GLN A 617 138.09 1.63 -110.28
C GLN A 617 139.41 0.92 -110.60
N THR A 618 139.38 -0.25 -111.25
CA THR A 618 140.60 -0.98 -111.62
C THR A 618 141.36 -0.33 -112.79
N GLU A 619 140.68 0.45 -113.64
CA GLU A 619 141.31 1.24 -114.70
C GLU A 619 141.96 2.53 -114.16
N ASN A 620 141.30 3.25 -113.25
CA ASN A 620 141.88 4.45 -112.61
C ASN A 620 143.16 4.16 -111.82
N ALA A 621 143.20 3.08 -111.03
CA ALA A 621 144.38 2.68 -110.26
C ALA A 621 145.62 2.43 -111.14
N ARG A 622 145.42 2.08 -112.43
CA ARG A 622 146.50 1.88 -113.40
C ARG A 622 147.06 3.20 -113.94
N ASN A 623 146.25 4.26 -113.98
CA ASN A 623 146.65 5.58 -114.46
C ASN A 623 147.43 6.38 -113.40
N GLU A 624 147.05 6.31 -112.11
CA GLU A 624 147.74 7.03 -111.04
C GLU A 624 149.23 6.64 -110.89
N GLY A 625 149.55 5.35 -110.99
CA GLY A 625 150.94 4.87 -110.95
C GLY A 625 151.81 5.41 -112.11
N MET A 626 151.20 5.71 -113.25
CA MET A 626 151.90 6.31 -114.39
C MET A 626 152.15 7.81 -114.20
N VAL A 627 151.25 8.51 -113.51
CA VAL A 627 151.40 9.94 -113.15
C VAL A 627 152.51 10.13 -112.10
N GLN A 628 152.56 9.29 -111.06
CA GLN A 628 153.63 9.36 -110.04
C GLN A 628 155.02 9.16 -110.65
N THR A 629 155.14 8.25 -111.62
CA THR A 629 156.40 7.97 -112.34
C THR A 629 156.89 9.15 -113.20
N LEU A 630 155.97 10.00 -113.68
CA LEU A 630 156.32 11.24 -114.40
C LEU A 630 156.70 12.38 -113.47
N HIS A 631 156.06 12.48 -112.30
CA HIS A 631 156.27 13.59 -111.36
C HIS A 631 157.70 13.60 -110.76
N VAL A 632 158.28 12.42 -110.49
CA VAL A 632 159.68 12.28 -110.05
C VAL A 632 160.65 12.84 -111.09
N LYS A 633 160.45 12.50 -112.38
CA LYS A 633 161.34 12.93 -113.48
C LYS A 633 161.28 14.44 -113.77
N LEU A 634 160.20 15.10 -113.38
CA LEU A 634 160.06 16.55 -113.53
C LEU A 634 160.91 17.30 -112.49
N LYS A 635 160.89 16.84 -111.23
CA LYS A 635 161.60 17.49 -110.13
C LYS A 635 163.13 17.44 -110.26
N ASP A 636 163.68 16.30 -110.69
CA ASP A 636 165.12 16.16 -110.98
C ASP A 636 165.62 17.12 -112.08
N SER A 637 164.71 17.67 -112.91
CA SER A 637 165.03 18.67 -113.93
C SER A 637 165.09 20.11 -113.39
N GLU A 638 164.38 20.42 -112.31
CA GLU A 638 164.33 21.79 -111.74
C GLU A 638 165.54 22.08 -110.84
N ASP A 639 165.99 21.09 -110.07
CA ASP A 639 167.18 21.19 -109.19
C ASP A 639 168.50 21.35 -109.97
N ASN A 640 168.51 20.99 -111.26
CA ASN A 640 169.66 21.22 -112.15
C ASN A 640 169.65 22.59 -112.83
N ALA A 641 168.47 23.16 -113.12
CA ALA A 641 168.36 24.50 -113.72
C ALA A 641 168.86 25.60 -112.77
N THR A 642 168.45 25.53 -111.50
CA THR A 642 168.67 26.60 -110.51
C THR A 642 170.16 26.80 -110.15
N LYS A 643 171.00 25.77 -110.32
CA LYS A 643 172.46 25.88 -110.13
C LYS A 643 173.18 26.62 -111.26
N ALA A 644 172.59 26.71 -112.46
CA ALA A 644 173.19 27.44 -113.58
C ALA A 644 173.03 28.96 -113.45
N THR A 645 171.87 29.42 -112.95
CA THR A 645 171.53 30.86 -112.86
C THR A 645 172.44 31.61 -111.90
N ASN A 646 172.79 30.99 -110.76
CA ASN A 646 173.67 31.58 -109.74
C ASN A 646 175.10 31.90 -110.21
N LYS A 647 175.56 31.37 -111.35
CA LYS A 647 176.88 31.72 -111.89
C LYS A 647 176.86 32.99 -112.76
N LYS A 648 175.74 33.28 -113.43
CA LYS A 648 175.68 34.30 -114.49
C LYS A 648 175.33 35.72 -113.99
N VAL A 649 174.92 35.85 -112.73
CA VAL A 649 174.59 37.14 -112.10
C VAL A 649 175.83 37.82 -111.53
N GLU A 650 176.74 37.06 -110.90
CA GLU A 650 178.04 37.54 -110.39
C GLU A 650 178.89 38.14 -111.52
N GLU A 651 179.02 37.41 -112.63
CA GLU A 651 179.86 37.81 -113.78
C GLU A 651 179.40 39.14 -114.44
N LEU A 652 178.11 39.51 -114.31
CA LEU A 652 177.56 40.72 -114.95
C LEU A 652 177.62 42.00 -114.09
N LYS A 653 177.65 41.91 -112.75
CA LYS A 653 177.84 43.12 -111.92
C LYS A 653 179.30 43.51 -111.72
N ALA A 654 180.24 42.57 -111.87
CA ALA A 654 181.67 42.89 -111.94
C ALA A 654 182.00 43.87 -113.10
N GLN A 655 181.23 43.85 -114.20
CA GLN A 655 181.44 44.72 -115.36
C GLN A 655 180.91 46.15 -115.18
N LEU A 656 179.94 46.36 -114.27
CA LEU A 656 179.37 47.68 -113.99
C LEU A 656 180.33 48.58 -113.18
N ALA A 657 181.30 47.99 -112.47
CA ALA A 657 182.32 48.71 -111.71
C ALA A 657 183.38 49.41 -112.60
N THR A 658 183.35 49.22 -113.92
CA THR A 658 184.46 49.61 -114.82
C THR A 658 184.12 50.77 -115.78
N ILE A 659 182.85 51.13 -115.95
CA ILE A 659 182.41 52.10 -116.99
C ILE A 659 182.15 53.51 -116.41
N GLU A 660 181.44 53.63 -115.29
CA GLU A 660 181.09 54.94 -114.69
C GLU A 660 182.24 55.59 -113.89
N LYS A 661 183.46 55.52 -114.45
CA LYS A 661 184.62 56.34 -114.05
C LYS A 661 185.30 57.02 -115.24
N LYS A 662 184.65 57.03 -116.42
CA LYS A 662 185.12 57.70 -117.65
C LYS A 662 183.97 58.25 -118.51
N SER A 663 183.28 59.27 -118.02
CA SER A 663 182.69 60.34 -118.84
C SER A 663 182.28 61.52 -117.96
N CYS A 664 182.59 62.74 -118.44
CA CYS A 664 182.39 64.05 -117.79
C CYS A 664 183.21 64.29 -116.50
N GLU A 665 183.92 65.41 -116.32
CA GLU A 665 184.04 66.63 -117.16
C GLU A 665 182.72 67.31 -117.57
#